data_AF-A0A5D2J9R3-F1
#
_entry.id   AF-A0A5D2J9R3-F1
#
_cell.length_a   1.000
_cell.length_b   1.000
_cell.length_c   1.000
_cell.angle_alpha   90.00
_cell.angle_beta   90.00
_cell.angle_gamma   90.00
#
_symmetry.space_group_name_H-M   'P 1'
#
loop_
_entity.id
_entity.type
_entity.pdbx_description
1 polymer ?
#
loop_
_entity_poly.entity_id
_entity_poly.type
_entity_poly.pdbx_seq_one_letter_code
_entity_poly.pdbx_strand_id
1 'polypeptide(L)'
;MASSSSSSTLMMHHVFLSFRGEDTRLNFTSHLLEALKSEGLDVFFDEEKLEKGEQLSQALSRAIAVSNISIIVLSADYASSKSCLVELSDIMIRKRSHGHTVIPIFYHVDPSNVRKIGGSFETSFEEHESKQPTDTVQPWKFAFAEIGTLKGWHIEGGKFDRPETEYIKDVVEYVIKKLTNIGFESASEELVGIEYQKNAILKLIKQKDCRVIGLWGMGGQGKTTLAEAVYKKFYSEFESRWFLQNESLRKEFLSKLLDSNVDIGTPSIGSTLTQERLNKKKVLVLDDVDDSDQIDYMGVQYFGSGSKTIITSRDRQVLESGGADGTIHEVKGLNEIDSLQLFSTFAFKQLNPAVGFQDLCRRFVKYTQGNPLALKVLGSDLNKRSKSYWESKVEKLKDCPPEKKISEALKSSYDGLDLVEQNIFLDIACFFKGEPMERTKLILSGCYKGAECGINKLVDKCLINVSTSYWRYSTIWTSGIFGDAISMHDTLEEMGKDIVCQESKTLGKCSRLWNLKHVKEVLKYNKETDRIQGIKVDMSRMGNLLFQPSVFESMINLRCIFFYCPRSWLMKEDEDYKKLNTYQDDIISLLDELRYLRWDYYPFKSLSSSFNPKNLVGLELKYGNMEQLWNEVHHDLVHLREIDLFSCKNLKKIPNLLGALNLERLDCDNCESLVELPSLAHLTSVKILRLGGCRSLKKFPEIPNNFDELDLSETGIKEVPDFIEHLDRLQWLTLTNSMVKDVSSNISKLKSLKELELSGCPIVKFPTVDVRSPSLRFKSLRLMHMDRCKSLKLLSELPPYLLDLNIKNLYQFDSLGDDCYDVFWMLFCNCFNLNQESTNNIEANAMLKIRSLAKEWAARYGTEYESDYPPSLICCFPGNKISTNKFKYQSMNSSLSLKIAPNGGGGSRFLVFVICLVYNNLHASDPIGTTDLTHCRSITHVVFTCEYQLTATDGGNGGGGYEKLESEIYLSSFSEPVKCQDYHVFFLSATDMVKEDQNYEEASFEFDIRYCIFEDDVDMKVERCGVHVFYVDAESDTVATDGTDDTDATEKRHAGNKEALDMMVKKGMEDLKD
;
A
#
# COMPACT_ATOMS: atom_id res chain seq x y z
N MET A 1 -14.30 -56.48 -14.24
CA MET A 1 -13.02 -57.05 -13.81
C MET A 1 -12.84 -56.72 -12.34
N ALA A 2 -12.40 -57.71 -11.56
CA ALA A 2 -12.49 -57.76 -10.11
C ALA A 2 -11.75 -56.62 -9.39
N SER A 3 -12.36 -56.21 -8.28
CA SER A 3 -11.84 -55.30 -7.26
C SER A 3 -10.58 -55.84 -6.59
N SER A 4 -9.48 -55.09 -6.59
CA SER A 4 -8.40 -55.30 -5.62
C SER A 4 -8.68 -54.41 -4.40
N SER A 5 -9.35 -54.99 -3.41
CA SER A 5 -9.48 -54.43 -2.07
C SER A 5 -8.11 -54.31 -1.40
N SER A 6 -7.84 -53.11 -0.88
CA SER A 6 -7.00 -52.77 0.28
C SER A 6 -5.96 -53.81 0.70
N SER A 7 -4.68 -53.49 0.47
CA SER A 7 -3.55 -53.98 1.27
C SER A 7 -3.92 -53.91 2.75
N SER A 8 -3.94 -55.07 3.42
CA SER A 8 -3.99 -55.15 4.87
C SER A 8 -2.77 -54.41 5.43
N THR A 9 -2.97 -53.23 6.00
CA THR A 9 -1.95 -52.56 6.81
C THR A 9 -1.56 -53.51 7.93
N LEU A 10 -0.39 -54.15 7.82
CA LEU A 10 0.28 -54.82 8.94
C LEU A 10 0.30 -53.82 10.09
N MET A 11 -0.35 -54.16 11.22
CA MET A 11 -0.23 -53.35 12.44
C MET A 11 1.27 -53.26 12.78
N MET A 12 1.84 -52.07 12.65
CA MET A 12 3.21 -51.80 13.07
C MET A 12 3.20 -51.33 14.51
N HIS A 13 3.98 -51.96 15.37
CA HIS A 13 4.19 -51.48 16.74
C HIS A 13 5.32 -50.43 16.73
N HIS A 14 5.20 -49.39 17.53
CA HIS A 14 6.26 -48.39 17.65
C HIS A 14 7.45 -48.95 18.43
N VAL A 15 7.17 -49.66 19.52
CA VAL A 15 8.19 -50.21 20.44
C VAL A 15 7.87 -51.66 20.82
N PHE A 16 8.88 -52.53 20.82
CA PHE A 16 8.84 -53.86 21.42
C PHE A 16 9.66 -53.87 22.72
N LEU A 17 9.08 -54.32 23.81
CA LEU A 17 9.76 -54.47 25.10
C LEU A 17 10.14 -55.93 25.33
N SER A 18 11.44 -56.22 25.49
CA SER A 18 11.92 -57.54 25.94
C SER A 18 12.51 -57.43 27.34
N PHE A 19 12.05 -58.27 28.26
CA PHE A 19 12.41 -58.20 29.69
C PHE A 19 12.18 -59.54 30.38
N ARG A 20 12.81 -59.73 31.55
CA ARG A 20 12.53 -60.89 32.40
C ARG A 20 11.30 -60.58 33.27
N GLY A 21 10.22 -61.30 33.02
CA GLY A 21 8.94 -61.08 33.70
C GLY A 21 8.97 -61.24 35.22
N GLU A 22 9.84 -62.09 35.76
CA GLU A 22 9.97 -62.28 37.21
C GLU A 22 10.68 -61.11 37.91
N ASP A 23 11.56 -60.39 37.20
CA ASP A 23 12.48 -59.43 37.80
C ASP A 23 11.93 -58.01 37.74
N THR A 24 11.41 -57.61 36.56
CA THR A 24 11.12 -56.20 36.26
C THR A 24 9.67 -55.89 35.92
N ARG A 25 8.81 -56.91 35.79
CA ARG A 25 7.44 -56.75 35.27
C ARG A 25 6.58 -55.81 36.11
N LEU A 26 6.62 -55.94 37.43
CA LEU A 26 5.75 -55.20 38.36
C LEU A 26 6.40 -53.93 38.93
N ASN A 27 7.59 -53.56 38.44
CA ASN A 27 8.32 -52.38 38.91
C ASN A 27 8.73 -51.51 37.70
N PHE A 28 10.03 -51.35 37.43
CA PHE A 28 10.61 -50.58 36.35
C PHE A 28 9.93 -50.78 34.98
N THR A 29 9.70 -52.01 34.53
CA THR A 29 9.09 -52.25 33.20
C THR A 29 7.63 -51.78 33.15
N SER A 30 6.87 -51.91 34.23
CA SER A 30 5.49 -51.40 34.28
C SER A 30 5.44 -49.87 34.21
N HIS A 31 6.33 -49.18 34.92
CA HIS A 31 6.43 -47.72 34.87
C HIS A 31 6.95 -47.22 33.53
N LEU A 32 7.89 -47.94 32.90
CA LEU A 32 8.36 -47.63 31.55
C LEU A 32 7.24 -47.83 30.51
N LEU A 33 6.47 -48.91 30.63
CA LEU A 33 5.32 -49.16 29.76
C LEU A 33 4.27 -48.06 29.90
N GLU A 34 3.93 -47.67 31.13
CA GLU A 34 2.97 -46.61 31.41
C GLU A 34 3.45 -45.27 30.84
N ALA A 35 4.73 -44.91 31.03
CA ALA A 35 5.31 -43.69 30.50
C ALA A 35 5.37 -43.66 28.95
N LEU A 36 5.65 -44.80 28.30
CA LEU A 36 5.59 -44.89 26.84
C LEU A 36 4.15 -44.78 26.33
N LYS A 37 3.18 -45.41 27.01
CA LYS A 37 1.75 -45.34 26.67
C LYS A 37 1.15 -43.96 26.92
N SER A 38 1.57 -43.25 27.98
CA SER A 38 1.08 -41.89 28.29
C SER A 38 1.48 -40.87 27.22
N GLU A 39 2.58 -41.12 26.51
CA GLU A 39 3.03 -40.35 25.34
C GLU A 39 2.38 -40.81 24.01
N GLY A 40 1.39 -41.71 24.07
CA GLY A 40 0.63 -42.18 22.92
C GLY A 40 1.36 -43.20 22.03
N LEU A 41 2.45 -43.82 22.49
CA LEU A 41 3.18 -44.82 21.72
C LEU A 41 2.49 -46.18 21.77
N ASP A 42 2.37 -46.84 20.61
CA ASP A 42 1.91 -48.23 20.52
C ASP A 42 3.05 -49.20 20.90
N VAL A 43 2.99 -49.72 22.11
CA VAL A 43 3.99 -50.65 22.66
C VAL A 43 3.45 -52.07 22.66
N PHE A 44 4.22 -53.02 22.12
CA PHE A 44 3.90 -54.44 22.25
C PHE A 44 4.29 -54.93 23.66
N PHE A 45 3.31 -55.48 24.37
CA PHE A 45 3.46 -56.05 25.70
C PHE A 45 2.66 -57.36 25.79
N ASP A 46 3.30 -58.43 26.26
CA ASP A 46 2.89 -59.82 26.04
C ASP A 46 1.46 -60.20 26.50
N GLU A 47 0.85 -59.49 27.46
CA GLU A 47 -0.45 -59.87 28.03
C GLU A 47 -1.68 -59.25 27.34
N GLU A 48 -1.53 -58.18 26.56
CA GLU A 48 -2.70 -57.41 26.07
C GLU A 48 -3.13 -57.73 24.63
N LYS A 49 -2.27 -58.34 23.80
CA LYS A 49 -2.51 -58.46 22.34
C LYS A 49 -2.50 -59.87 21.76
N LEU A 50 -2.36 -60.90 22.58
CA LEU A 50 -2.36 -62.30 22.10
C LEU A 50 -3.77 -62.88 22.12
N GLU A 51 -4.23 -63.43 20.99
CA GLU A 51 -5.49 -64.18 20.94
C GLU A 51 -5.37 -65.47 21.77
N LYS A 52 -6.37 -65.75 22.61
CA LYS A 52 -6.40 -66.97 23.45
C LYS A 52 -6.35 -68.22 22.57
N GLY A 53 -5.19 -68.89 22.53
CA GLY A 53 -4.96 -70.10 21.74
C GLY A 53 -3.77 -70.03 20.76
N GLU A 54 -3.17 -68.87 20.55
CA GLU A 54 -1.96 -68.73 19.71
C GLU A 54 -0.68 -69.27 20.40
N GLN A 55 0.26 -69.80 19.60
CA GLN A 55 1.59 -70.16 20.09
C GLN A 55 2.41 -68.88 20.38
N LEU A 56 2.76 -68.69 21.66
CA LEU A 56 3.48 -67.52 22.18
C LEU A 56 4.74 -67.17 21.37
N SER A 57 5.54 -68.15 20.96
CA SER A 57 6.78 -67.94 20.20
C SER A 57 6.55 -67.35 18.80
N GLN A 58 5.51 -67.78 18.08
CA GLN A 58 5.21 -67.26 16.74
C GLN A 58 4.64 -65.84 16.77
N ALA A 59 3.93 -65.48 17.83
CA ALA A 59 3.41 -64.13 17.99
C ALA A 59 4.52 -63.14 18.37
N LEU A 60 5.47 -63.55 19.22
CA LEU A 60 6.63 -62.73 19.59
C LEU A 60 7.54 -62.44 18.39
N SER A 61 7.92 -63.45 17.59
CA SER A 61 8.76 -63.20 16.40
C SER A 61 8.04 -62.33 15.35
N ARG A 62 6.70 -62.43 15.22
CA ARG A 62 5.89 -61.52 14.39
C ARG A 62 5.92 -60.09 14.93
N ALA A 63 5.71 -59.90 16.23
CA ALA A 63 5.75 -58.59 16.89
C ALA A 63 7.13 -57.93 16.76
N ILE A 64 8.21 -58.70 16.96
CA ILE A 64 9.58 -58.25 16.74
C ILE A 64 9.77 -57.83 15.29
N ALA A 65 9.21 -58.54 14.30
CA ALA A 65 9.36 -58.22 12.88
C ALA A 65 8.63 -56.94 12.43
N VAL A 66 7.55 -56.54 13.12
CA VAL A 66 6.72 -55.37 12.77
C VAL A 66 6.96 -54.15 13.68
N SER A 67 7.96 -54.21 14.57
CA SER A 67 8.28 -53.09 15.48
C SER A 67 9.33 -52.13 14.92
N ASN A 68 9.28 -50.84 15.24
CA ASN A 68 10.31 -49.88 14.79
C ASN A 68 11.54 -49.84 15.71
N ILE A 69 11.34 -50.00 17.02
CA ILE A 69 12.39 -49.97 18.04
C ILE A 69 12.21 -51.16 18.99
N SER A 70 13.29 -51.81 19.41
CA SER A 70 13.26 -52.79 20.51
C SER A 70 14.04 -52.26 21.71
N ILE A 71 13.40 -52.22 22.87
CA ILE A 71 14.02 -51.90 24.16
C ILE A 71 14.19 -53.21 24.93
N ILE A 72 15.41 -53.47 25.41
CA ILE A 72 15.76 -54.69 26.13
C ILE A 72 16.16 -54.32 27.56
N VAL A 73 15.40 -54.78 28.54
CA VAL A 73 15.69 -54.59 29.96
C VAL A 73 16.44 -55.82 30.48
N LEU A 74 17.76 -55.71 30.58
CA LEU A 74 18.66 -56.76 31.05
C LEU A 74 18.74 -56.71 32.58
N SER A 75 18.18 -57.71 33.24
CA SER A 75 18.22 -57.93 34.69
C SER A 75 19.14 -59.12 35.05
N ALA A 76 19.40 -59.34 36.34
CA ALA A 76 20.33 -60.36 36.83
C ALA A 76 19.99 -61.79 36.36
N ASP A 77 18.70 -62.11 36.23
CA ASP A 77 18.22 -63.44 35.83
C ASP A 77 17.67 -63.47 34.40
N TYR A 78 17.92 -62.44 33.59
CA TYR A 78 17.45 -62.38 32.20
C TYR A 78 17.88 -63.59 31.37
N ALA A 79 19.15 -64.01 31.52
CA ALA A 79 19.72 -65.12 30.75
C ALA A 79 19.27 -66.51 31.23
N SER A 80 18.55 -66.62 32.35
CA SER A 80 17.96 -67.89 32.81
C SER A 80 16.73 -68.31 31.97
N SER A 81 16.13 -67.35 31.28
CA SER A 81 14.90 -67.53 30.50
C SER A 81 15.22 -67.85 29.04
N LYS A 82 14.84 -69.07 28.63
CA LYS A 82 14.93 -69.49 27.22
C LYS A 82 14.16 -68.54 26.29
N SER A 83 12.97 -68.04 26.69
CA SER A 83 12.17 -67.14 25.84
C SER A 83 12.89 -65.82 25.59
N CYS A 84 13.43 -65.20 26.65
CA CYS A 84 14.12 -63.91 26.58
C CYS A 84 15.39 -64.00 25.72
N LEU A 85 16.10 -65.15 25.74
CA LEU A 85 17.26 -65.39 24.89
C LEU A 85 16.89 -65.61 23.41
N VAL A 86 15.76 -66.27 23.13
CA VAL A 86 15.23 -66.43 21.76
C VAL A 86 14.82 -65.08 21.20
N GLU A 87 14.04 -64.29 21.95
CA GLU A 87 13.63 -62.93 21.56
C GLU A 87 14.84 -62.03 21.29
N LEU A 88 15.84 -62.06 22.19
CA LEU A 88 17.08 -61.31 22.02
C LEU A 88 17.83 -61.72 20.75
N SER A 89 17.90 -63.02 20.47
CA SER A 89 18.56 -63.52 19.25
C SER A 89 17.84 -63.00 18.00
N ASP A 90 16.52 -63.08 17.96
CA ASP A 90 15.69 -62.57 16.85
C ASP A 90 15.86 -61.05 16.66
N ILE A 91 15.84 -60.27 17.75
CA ILE A 91 16.05 -58.82 17.72
C ILE A 91 17.43 -58.48 17.16
N MET A 92 18.48 -59.18 17.60
CA MET A 92 19.85 -58.92 17.15
C MET A 92 20.09 -59.38 15.71
N ILE A 93 19.44 -60.46 15.26
CA ILE A 93 19.41 -60.84 13.84
C ILE A 93 18.79 -59.71 13.00
N ARG A 94 17.67 -59.13 13.46
CA ARG A 94 17.00 -58.03 12.76
C ARG A 94 17.83 -56.75 12.76
N LYS A 95 18.55 -56.47 13.85
CA LYS A 95 19.55 -55.38 13.92
C LYS A 95 20.60 -55.51 12.83
N ARG A 96 21.19 -56.70 12.66
CA ARG A 96 22.24 -56.96 11.67
C ARG A 96 21.73 -56.94 10.23
N SER A 97 20.54 -57.47 9.99
CA SER A 97 19.99 -57.64 8.63
C SER A 97 19.21 -56.43 8.10
N HIS A 98 18.52 -55.69 8.97
CA HIS A 98 17.58 -54.62 8.58
C HIS A 98 17.86 -53.28 9.28
N GLY A 99 18.99 -53.14 9.99
CA GLY A 99 19.35 -51.89 10.67
C GLY A 99 18.42 -51.53 11.84
N HIS A 100 17.72 -52.51 12.41
CA HIS A 100 16.75 -52.32 13.49
C HIS A 100 17.35 -51.58 14.69
N THR A 101 16.60 -50.61 15.24
CA THR A 101 17.08 -49.84 16.40
C THR A 101 16.86 -50.63 17.67
N VAL A 102 17.95 -50.89 18.39
CA VAL A 102 17.96 -51.70 19.61
C VAL A 102 18.58 -50.88 20.74
N ILE A 103 17.87 -50.80 21.87
CA ILE A 103 18.22 -50.01 23.04
C ILE A 103 18.37 -50.93 24.26
N PRO A 104 19.59 -51.16 24.79
CA PRO A 104 19.76 -51.87 26.04
C PRO A 104 19.56 -50.96 27.26
N ILE A 105 18.89 -51.50 28.28
CA ILE A 105 18.84 -50.96 29.64
C ILE A 105 19.43 -52.03 30.55
N PHE A 106 20.56 -51.72 31.17
CA PHE A 106 21.26 -52.60 32.10
C PHE A 106 20.73 -52.30 33.51
N TYR A 107 19.73 -53.08 33.93
CA TYR A 107 18.99 -52.88 35.18
C TYR A 107 19.61 -53.69 36.31
N HIS A 108 20.29 -53.02 37.24
CA HIS A 108 21.07 -53.61 38.33
C HIS A 108 22.11 -54.65 37.90
N VAL A 109 22.67 -54.48 36.69
CA VAL A 109 23.67 -55.38 36.12
C VAL A 109 24.78 -54.58 35.42
N ASP A 110 26.03 -54.98 35.63
CA ASP A 110 27.17 -54.38 34.95
C ASP A 110 27.18 -54.81 33.45
N PRO A 111 27.21 -53.87 32.49
CA PRO A 111 27.32 -54.17 31.06
C PRO A 111 28.51 -55.08 30.72
N SER A 112 29.60 -55.02 31.50
CA SER A 112 30.78 -55.88 31.35
C SER A 112 30.47 -57.34 31.60
N ASN A 113 29.57 -57.64 32.55
CA ASN A 113 29.10 -59.00 32.83
C ASN A 113 28.22 -59.53 31.70
N VAL A 114 27.43 -58.67 31.04
CA VAL A 114 26.67 -59.04 29.84
C VAL A 114 27.62 -59.33 28.67
N ARG A 115 28.58 -58.44 28.43
CA ARG A 115 29.54 -58.54 27.31
C ARG A 115 30.46 -59.77 27.41
N LYS A 116 30.90 -60.11 28.62
CA LYS A 116 31.81 -61.24 28.87
C LYS A 116 31.09 -62.51 29.32
N ILE A 117 29.77 -62.46 29.47
CA ILE A 117 28.95 -63.53 30.06
C ILE A 117 29.51 -63.92 31.44
N GLY A 118 29.75 -62.92 32.30
CA GLY A 118 30.25 -63.09 33.66
C GLY A 118 29.14 -62.94 34.71
N GLY A 119 29.45 -63.25 35.96
CA GLY A 119 28.50 -63.14 37.08
C GLY A 119 27.40 -64.21 37.03
N SER A 120 26.15 -63.84 37.37
CA SER A 120 24.99 -64.75 37.35
C SER A 120 24.70 -65.34 35.96
N PHE A 121 25.08 -64.63 34.90
CA PHE A 121 24.86 -65.06 33.52
C PHE A 121 25.69 -66.28 33.13
N GLU A 122 26.90 -66.44 33.69
CA GLU A 122 27.77 -67.59 33.42
C GLU A 122 27.06 -68.89 33.80
N THR A 123 26.54 -68.96 35.02
CA THR A 123 25.78 -70.11 35.53
C THR A 123 24.50 -70.36 34.72
N SER A 124 23.79 -69.30 34.29
CA SER A 124 22.58 -69.43 33.47
C SER A 124 22.86 -70.05 32.10
N PHE A 125 23.97 -69.68 31.47
CA PHE A 125 24.37 -70.24 30.18
C PHE A 125 24.93 -71.67 30.30
N GLU A 126 25.68 -72.00 31.36
CA GLU A 126 26.11 -73.37 31.65
C GLU A 126 24.90 -74.31 31.81
N GLU A 127 23.86 -73.86 32.51
CA GLU A 127 22.62 -74.61 32.63
C GLU A 127 21.94 -74.86 31.28
N HIS A 128 21.88 -73.85 30.40
CA HIS A 128 21.31 -74.02 29.07
C HIS A 128 22.13 -74.98 28.19
N GLU A 129 23.46 -74.95 28.28
CA GLU A 129 24.35 -75.90 27.58
C GLU A 129 24.19 -77.33 28.09
N SER A 130 23.88 -77.52 29.37
CA SER A 130 23.59 -78.86 29.92
C SER A 130 22.25 -79.45 29.44
N LYS A 131 21.30 -78.60 29.05
CA LYS A 131 19.91 -78.97 28.72
C LYS A 131 19.60 -78.95 27.22
N GLN A 132 20.44 -78.33 26.39
CA GLN A 132 20.16 -78.10 24.97
C GLN A 132 21.39 -78.33 24.08
N PRO A 133 21.19 -78.63 22.78
CA PRO A 133 22.30 -78.80 21.84
C PRO A 133 23.14 -77.53 21.73
N THR A 134 24.47 -77.69 21.65
CA THR A 134 25.43 -76.59 21.53
C THR A 134 25.07 -75.61 20.40
N ASP A 135 24.62 -76.13 19.25
CA ASP A 135 24.22 -75.33 18.09
C ASP A 135 23.04 -74.38 18.36
N THR A 136 22.23 -74.64 19.39
CA THR A 136 21.10 -73.78 19.78
C THR A 136 21.51 -72.69 20.76
N VAL A 137 22.51 -72.94 21.60
CA VAL A 137 22.95 -72.00 22.66
C VAL A 137 24.00 -71.01 22.15
N GLN A 138 24.82 -71.40 21.18
CA GLN A 138 25.86 -70.52 20.60
C GLN A 138 25.28 -69.21 19.99
N PRO A 139 24.18 -69.23 19.23
CA PRO A 139 23.54 -67.99 18.75
C PRO A 139 23.05 -67.07 19.87
N TRP A 140 22.61 -67.63 21.01
CA TRP A 140 22.19 -66.85 22.17
C TRP A 140 23.38 -66.19 22.86
N LYS A 141 24.47 -66.94 23.10
CA LYS A 141 25.72 -66.38 23.65
C LYS A 141 26.25 -65.25 22.79
N PHE A 142 26.23 -65.42 21.46
CA PHE A 142 26.65 -64.38 20.53
C PHE A 142 25.77 -63.13 20.61
N ALA A 143 24.44 -63.27 20.55
CA ALA A 143 23.50 -62.16 20.66
C ALA A 143 23.60 -61.44 22.02
N PHE A 144 23.81 -62.19 23.10
CA PHE A 144 23.97 -61.67 24.47
C PHE A 144 25.28 -60.89 24.65
N ALA A 145 26.39 -61.39 24.11
CA ALA A 145 27.65 -60.66 24.11
C ALA A 145 27.56 -59.39 23.25
N GLU A 146 26.88 -59.45 22.09
CA GLU A 146 26.71 -58.32 21.19
C GLU A 146 25.87 -57.19 21.80
N ILE A 147 24.74 -57.49 22.45
CA ILE A 147 23.93 -56.47 23.15
C ILE A 147 24.73 -55.78 24.26
N GLY A 148 25.62 -56.50 24.94
CA GLY A 148 26.54 -55.94 25.95
C GLY A 148 27.60 -54.97 25.40
N THR A 149 27.81 -54.93 24.07
CA THR A 149 28.69 -53.93 23.44
C THR A 149 27.97 -52.63 23.07
N LEU A 150 26.63 -52.64 23.07
CA LEU A 150 25.84 -51.47 22.70
C LEU A 150 25.76 -50.47 23.84
N LYS A 151 25.83 -49.18 23.50
CA LYS A 151 25.66 -48.09 24.46
C LYS A 151 24.19 -47.99 24.85
N GLY A 152 23.92 -48.15 26.15
CA GLY A 152 22.58 -48.09 26.74
C GLY A 152 22.57 -47.30 28.04
N TRP A 153 21.47 -47.40 28.78
CA TRP A 153 21.37 -46.86 30.14
C TRP A 153 21.82 -47.92 31.14
N HIS A 154 22.68 -47.52 32.08
CA HIS A 154 23.11 -48.37 33.19
C HIS A 154 22.46 -47.84 34.46
N ILE A 155 21.68 -48.69 35.12
CA ILE A 155 20.97 -48.38 36.37
C ILE A 155 21.63 -49.24 37.45
N GLU A 156 22.44 -48.62 38.31
CA GLU A 156 23.17 -49.31 39.36
C GLU A 156 22.27 -49.59 40.57
N GLY A 157 21.35 -48.67 40.89
CA GLY A 157 20.47 -48.77 42.07
C GLY A 157 21.15 -48.43 43.40
N GLY A 158 22.32 -47.80 43.34
CA GLY A 158 23.07 -47.37 44.52
C GLY A 158 22.59 -46.03 45.10
N LYS A 159 23.07 -45.69 46.31
CA LYS A 159 22.70 -44.46 47.03
C LYS A 159 23.10 -43.15 46.32
N PHE A 160 23.99 -43.24 45.33
CA PHE A 160 24.48 -42.13 44.51
C PHE A 160 23.96 -42.18 43.07
N ASP A 161 23.12 -43.16 42.73
CA ASP A 161 22.47 -43.24 41.44
C ASP A 161 21.26 -42.29 41.39
N ARG A 162 20.89 -41.84 40.20
CA ARG A 162 19.69 -41.01 40.01
C ARG A 162 18.42 -41.87 40.12
N PRO A 163 17.25 -41.26 40.44
CA PRO A 163 15.99 -42.00 40.51
C PRO A 163 15.63 -42.69 39.19
N GLU A 164 15.02 -43.88 39.26
CA GLU A 164 14.55 -44.64 38.09
C GLU A 164 13.57 -43.83 37.21
N THR A 165 12.79 -42.93 37.82
CA THR A 165 11.87 -42.04 37.09
C THR A 165 12.60 -41.09 36.14
N GLU A 166 13.81 -40.63 36.48
CA GLU A 166 14.63 -39.82 35.58
C GLU A 166 15.19 -40.66 34.42
N TYR A 167 15.60 -41.92 34.69
CA TYR A 167 15.99 -42.86 33.64
C TYR A 167 14.83 -43.13 32.66
N ILE A 168 13.62 -43.36 33.17
CA ILE A 168 12.44 -43.60 32.35
C ILE A 168 12.15 -42.39 31.47
N LYS A 169 12.18 -41.17 32.03
CA LYS A 169 11.96 -39.94 31.27
C LYS A 169 12.96 -39.79 30.11
N ASP A 170 14.25 -39.98 30.39
CA ASP A 170 15.31 -39.91 29.37
C ASP A 170 15.13 -40.96 28.26
N VAL A 171 14.76 -42.19 28.64
CA VAL A 171 14.53 -43.28 27.68
C VAL A 171 13.36 -42.93 26.77
N VAL A 172 12.25 -42.45 27.33
CA VAL A 172 11.04 -42.06 26.57
C VAL A 172 11.35 -40.90 25.61
N GLU A 173 12.02 -39.84 26.08
CA GLU A 173 12.43 -38.71 25.23
C GLU A 173 13.34 -39.15 24.07
N TYR A 174 14.28 -40.07 24.34
CA TYR A 174 15.16 -40.61 23.32
C TYR A 174 14.41 -41.45 22.28
N VAL A 175 13.47 -42.28 22.72
CA VAL A 175 12.62 -43.11 21.84
C VAL A 175 11.77 -42.24 20.93
N ILE A 176 11.11 -41.21 21.46
CA ILE A 176 10.32 -40.26 20.67
C ILE A 176 11.20 -39.60 19.61
N LYS A 177 12.35 -39.05 20.00
CA LYS A 177 13.30 -38.42 19.07
C LYS A 177 13.78 -39.36 17.97
N LYS A 178 13.99 -40.65 18.29
CA LYS A 178 14.36 -41.67 17.32
C LYS A 178 13.22 -42.00 16.35
N LEU A 179 11.99 -42.14 16.85
CA LEU A 179 10.81 -42.37 16.01
C LEU A 179 10.53 -41.20 15.06
N THR A 180 10.70 -39.96 15.51
CA THR A 180 10.56 -38.77 14.65
C THR A 180 11.57 -38.79 13.48
N ASN A 181 12.79 -39.26 13.72
CA ASN A 181 13.83 -39.36 12.69
C ASN A 181 13.66 -40.56 11.73
N ILE A 182 12.85 -41.56 12.08
CA ILE A 182 12.60 -42.77 11.25
C ILE A 182 11.59 -42.48 10.11
N GLY A 183 11.02 -41.28 10.05
CA GLY A 183 10.25 -40.82 8.91
C GLY A 183 8.74 -40.98 9.06
N PHE A 184 8.20 -40.54 10.21
CA PHE A 184 6.83 -40.02 10.23
C PHE A 184 6.85 -38.56 9.79
N GLU A 185 7.43 -38.28 8.62
CA GLU A 185 7.05 -37.07 7.90
C GLU A 185 5.60 -37.31 7.48
N SER A 186 4.67 -36.79 8.28
CA SER A 186 3.35 -36.46 7.75
C SER A 186 3.59 -35.76 6.43
N ALA A 187 2.98 -36.23 5.35
CA ALA A 187 2.93 -35.51 4.10
C ALA A 187 2.44 -34.09 4.43
N SER A 188 3.37 -33.17 4.68
CA SER A 188 3.04 -31.77 4.76
C SER A 188 2.63 -31.47 3.33
N GLU A 189 1.33 -31.27 3.10
CA GLU A 189 0.86 -30.63 1.88
C GLU A 189 1.83 -29.48 1.62
N GLU A 190 2.65 -29.57 0.57
CA GLU A 190 3.68 -28.57 0.27
C GLU A 190 2.99 -27.21 0.28
N LEU A 191 3.27 -26.41 1.33
CA LEU A 191 2.64 -25.11 1.49
C LEU A 191 3.27 -24.19 0.44
N VAL A 192 2.51 -23.89 -0.60
CA VAL A 192 2.97 -23.12 -1.75
C VAL A 192 3.06 -21.64 -1.40
N GLY A 193 4.16 -20.97 -1.76
CA GLY A 193 4.26 -19.50 -1.74
C GLY A 193 4.32 -18.82 -0.37
N ILE A 194 4.40 -19.56 0.74
CA ILE A 194 4.39 -18.97 2.09
C ILE A 194 5.77 -18.57 2.63
N GLU A 195 6.86 -18.97 1.98
CA GLU A 195 8.21 -18.92 2.57
C GLU A 195 8.71 -17.49 2.79
N TYR A 196 8.36 -16.54 1.91
CA TYR A 196 8.71 -15.12 2.09
C TYR A 196 8.04 -14.53 3.34
N GLN A 197 6.72 -14.68 3.47
CA GLN A 197 5.93 -14.15 4.60
C GLN A 197 6.34 -14.83 5.92
N LYS A 198 6.55 -16.14 5.87
CA LYS A 198 7.09 -16.90 7.00
C LYS A 198 8.43 -16.32 7.44
N ASN A 199 9.38 -16.11 6.53
CA ASN A 199 10.69 -15.55 6.88
C ASN A 199 10.61 -14.12 7.44
N ALA A 200 9.64 -13.31 7.02
CA ALA A 200 9.38 -12.00 7.62
C ALA A 200 8.94 -12.14 9.09
N ILE A 201 8.00 -13.02 9.39
CA ILE A 201 7.54 -13.29 10.77
C ILE A 201 8.68 -13.87 11.62
N LEU A 202 9.51 -14.74 11.05
CA LEU A 202 10.68 -15.30 11.75
C LEU A 202 11.68 -14.21 12.17
N LYS A 203 11.81 -13.12 11.40
CA LYS A 203 12.66 -11.98 11.79
C LYS A 203 12.06 -11.24 12.98
N LEU A 204 10.74 -11.02 12.99
CA LEU A 204 10.01 -10.38 14.11
C LEU A 204 10.14 -11.20 15.41
N ILE A 205 9.97 -12.52 15.32
CA ILE A 205 10.09 -13.42 16.48
C ILE A 205 11.49 -13.36 17.11
N LYS A 206 12.54 -13.13 16.32
CA LYS A 206 13.93 -13.06 16.82
C LYS A 206 14.27 -11.72 17.49
N GLN A 207 13.48 -10.66 17.28
CA GLN A 207 13.71 -9.37 17.94
C GLN A 207 13.39 -9.48 19.44
N LYS A 208 14.24 -8.89 20.29
CA LYS A 208 14.06 -8.95 21.75
C LYS A 208 12.81 -8.18 22.21
N ASP A 209 12.50 -7.06 21.57
CA ASP A 209 11.44 -6.14 22.00
C ASP A 209 10.05 -6.50 21.43
N CYS A 210 9.98 -7.45 20.49
CA CYS A 210 8.72 -7.84 19.84
C CYS A 210 8.00 -8.95 20.61
N ARG A 211 7.03 -8.61 21.47
CA ARG A 211 6.31 -9.59 22.30
C ARG A 211 5.05 -10.15 21.65
N VAL A 212 4.26 -9.29 21.01
CA VAL A 212 3.01 -9.64 20.33
C VAL A 212 3.20 -9.38 18.84
N ILE A 213 2.75 -10.31 18.00
CA ILE A 213 2.80 -10.22 16.54
C ILE A 213 1.39 -10.45 16.02
N GLY A 214 0.83 -9.44 15.35
CA GLY A 214 -0.49 -9.54 14.74
C GLY A 214 -0.39 -10.01 13.29
N LEU A 215 -1.17 -11.02 12.88
CA LEU A 215 -1.37 -11.39 11.49
C LEU A 215 -2.75 -10.91 11.04
N TRP A 216 -2.76 -9.94 10.12
CA TRP A 216 -3.96 -9.27 9.63
C TRP A 216 -4.24 -9.62 8.18
N GLY A 217 -5.50 -9.68 7.77
CA GLY A 217 -5.85 -9.95 6.37
C GLY A 217 -7.26 -10.53 6.15
N MET A 218 -7.69 -10.58 4.90
CA MET A 218 -9.01 -11.07 4.48
C MET A 218 -9.29 -12.53 4.90
N GLY A 219 -10.56 -12.90 4.99
CA GLY A 219 -10.99 -14.30 5.16
C GLY A 219 -10.43 -15.21 4.08
N GLY A 220 -9.92 -16.38 4.46
CA GLY A 220 -9.37 -17.37 3.53
C GLY A 220 -7.97 -17.08 2.98
N GLN A 221 -7.31 -15.99 3.42
CA GLN A 221 -5.98 -15.58 2.95
C GLN A 221 -4.80 -16.46 3.42
N GLY A 222 -5.04 -17.37 4.38
CA GLY A 222 -4.01 -18.28 4.90
C GLY A 222 -3.33 -17.83 6.19
N LYS A 223 -3.91 -16.88 6.95
CA LYS A 223 -3.37 -16.43 8.25
C LYS A 223 -3.11 -17.58 9.23
N THR A 224 -4.12 -18.43 9.46
CA THR A 224 -4.04 -19.64 10.30
C THR A 224 -2.94 -20.58 9.82
N THR A 225 -2.86 -20.83 8.51
CA THR A 225 -1.85 -21.71 7.90
C THR A 225 -0.43 -21.15 8.05
N LEU A 226 -0.27 -19.83 7.92
CA LEU A 226 1.00 -19.14 8.12
C LEU A 226 1.44 -19.20 9.59
N ALA A 227 0.53 -18.94 10.52
CA ALA A 227 0.77 -19.08 11.95
C ALA A 227 1.17 -20.52 12.32
N GLU A 228 0.48 -21.52 11.76
CA GLU A 228 0.79 -22.94 11.97
C GLU A 228 2.17 -23.32 11.40
N ALA A 229 2.54 -22.82 10.21
CA ALA A 229 3.84 -23.08 9.61
C ALA A 229 5.00 -22.47 10.42
N VAL A 230 4.79 -21.28 10.99
CA VAL A 230 5.75 -20.64 11.91
C VAL A 230 5.83 -21.41 13.22
N TYR A 231 4.68 -21.80 13.79
CA TYR A 231 4.59 -22.61 15.01
C TYR A 231 5.35 -23.93 14.89
N LYS A 232 5.19 -24.66 13.77
CA LYS A 232 5.89 -25.91 13.50
C LYS A 232 7.41 -25.74 13.41
N LYS A 233 7.90 -24.62 12.87
CA LYS A 233 9.35 -24.35 12.76
C LYS A 233 10.02 -24.17 14.11
N PHE A 234 9.30 -23.59 15.07
CA PHE A 234 9.79 -23.37 16.44
C PHE A 234 9.42 -24.49 17.42
N TYR A 235 8.99 -25.64 16.91
CA TYR A 235 8.63 -26.81 17.71
C TYR A 235 9.82 -27.41 18.48
N SER A 236 11.05 -26.97 18.30
CA SER A 236 12.19 -27.43 19.10
C SER A 236 12.78 -26.37 20.02
N GLU A 237 12.47 -25.08 19.81
CA GLU A 237 13.16 -23.97 20.47
C GLU A 237 12.50 -23.49 21.77
N PHE A 238 11.22 -23.84 22.00
CA PHE A 238 10.45 -23.37 23.15
C PHE A 238 10.00 -24.50 24.08
N GLU A 239 10.06 -24.26 25.38
CA GLU A 239 9.75 -25.25 26.44
C GLU A 239 8.24 -25.42 26.67
N SER A 240 7.41 -24.46 26.23
CA SER A 240 5.94 -24.48 26.39
C SER A 240 5.28 -23.77 25.22
N ARG A 241 4.27 -24.42 24.63
CA ARG A 241 3.72 -24.07 23.31
C ARG A 241 2.23 -24.38 23.25
N TRP A 242 1.47 -23.46 22.67
CA TRP A 242 0.02 -23.59 22.55
C TRP A 242 -0.47 -22.99 21.23
N PHE A 243 -1.40 -23.68 20.58
CA PHE A 243 -2.16 -23.19 19.43
C PHE A 243 -3.65 -23.25 19.82
N LEU A 244 -4.26 -22.08 20.03
CA LEU A 244 -5.64 -21.97 20.50
C LEU A 244 -6.53 -21.47 19.37
N GLN A 245 -7.66 -22.15 19.21
CA GLN A 245 -8.72 -21.74 18.30
C GLN A 245 -9.97 -21.47 19.14
N ASN A 246 -10.41 -20.21 19.18
CA ASN A 246 -11.69 -19.78 19.77
C ASN A 246 -11.78 -19.74 21.33
N GLU A 247 -12.71 -18.95 21.88
CA GLU A 247 -12.89 -18.67 23.32
C GLU A 247 -13.23 -19.89 24.18
N SER A 248 -13.92 -20.88 23.62
CA SER A 248 -14.43 -22.04 24.36
C SER A 248 -13.32 -22.89 25.00
N LEU A 249 -12.08 -22.74 24.53
CA LEU A 249 -10.92 -23.45 25.03
C LEU A 249 -10.22 -22.73 26.19
N ARG A 250 -10.66 -21.53 26.63
CA ARG A 250 -10.00 -20.79 27.72
C ARG A 250 -9.88 -21.60 29.00
N LYS A 251 -10.97 -22.26 29.41
CA LYS A 251 -11.00 -23.04 30.67
C LYS A 251 -10.07 -24.25 30.59
N GLU A 252 -10.08 -24.93 29.45
CA GLU A 252 -9.21 -26.09 29.17
C GLU A 252 -7.74 -25.68 29.05
N PHE A 253 -7.46 -24.54 28.41
CA PHE A 253 -6.15 -23.93 28.29
C PHE A 253 -5.58 -23.58 29.67
N LEU A 254 -6.32 -22.79 30.46
CA LEU A 254 -5.84 -22.39 31.78
C LEU A 254 -5.74 -23.57 32.76
N SER A 255 -6.64 -24.56 32.67
CA SER A 255 -6.54 -25.78 33.50
C SER A 255 -5.34 -26.65 33.13
N LYS A 256 -5.07 -26.85 31.84
CA LYS A 256 -3.90 -27.62 31.36
C LYS A 256 -2.59 -26.85 31.57
N LEU A 257 -2.62 -25.53 31.50
CA LEU A 257 -1.44 -24.68 31.68
C LEU A 257 -1.01 -24.55 33.15
N LEU A 258 -1.94 -24.74 34.09
CA LEU A 258 -1.71 -24.58 35.53
C LEU A 258 -1.71 -25.89 36.34
N ASP A 259 -1.89 -27.05 35.69
CA ASP A 259 -1.94 -28.40 36.29
C ASP A 259 -2.87 -28.47 37.52
N SER A 260 -3.95 -27.69 37.51
CA SER A 260 -4.91 -27.61 38.61
C SER A 260 -6.29 -27.16 38.13
N ASN A 261 -7.33 -27.70 38.77
CA ASN A 261 -8.71 -27.23 38.64
C ASN A 261 -8.83 -25.87 39.35
N VAL A 262 -8.25 -24.82 38.78
CA VAL A 262 -8.49 -23.45 39.26
C VAL A 262 -9.90 -23.07 38.83
N ASP A 263 -10.73 -22.69 39.80
CA ASP A 263 -12.07 -22.18 39.52
C ASP A 263 -11.96 -20.77 38.92
N ILE A 264 -11.87 -20.71 37.59
CA ILE A 264 -11.76 -19.47 36.82
C ILE A 264 -13.17 -19.03 36.45
N GLY A 265 -14.00 -18.78 37.47
CA GLY A 265 -15.36 -18.26 37.30
C GLY A 265 -15.41 -16.78 36.94
N THR A 266 -14.27 -16.09 36.89
CA THR A 266 -14.16 -14.64 36.64
C THR A 266 -13.34 -14.31 35.38
N PRO A 267 -13.70 -13.26 34.63
CA PRO A 267 -12.99 -12.88 33.40
C PRO A 267 -11.53 -12.44 33.63
N SER A 268 -11.20 -11.94 34.82
CA SER A 268 -9.85 -11.49 35.21
C SER A 268 -9.00 -12.62 35.81
N ILE A 269 -7.73 -12.73 35.39
CA ILE A 269 -6.72 -13.60 36.03
C ILE A 269 -6.31 -12.95 37.36
N GLY A 270 -7.04 -13.27 38.44
CA GLY A 270 -6.89 -12.60 39.74
C GLY A 270 -5.77 -13.12 40.66
N SER A 271 -5.17 -14.27 40.36
CA SER A 271 -4.14 -14.87 41.21
C SER A 271 -2.74 -14.42 40.76
N THR A 272 -1.98 -13.75 41.65
CA THR A 272 -0.57 -13.35 41.42
C THR A 272 0.32 -14.55 41.10
N LEU A 273 0.03 -15.71 41.69
CA LEU A 273 0.72 -16.98 41.40
C LEU A 273 0.51 -17.43 39.95
N THR A 274 -0.68 -17.21 39.38
CA THR A 274 -1.00 -17.53 37.98
C THR A 274 -0.26 -16.59 37.03
N GLN A 275 -0.19 -15.31 37.36
CA GLN A 275 0.54 -14.30 36.59
C GLN A 275 2.04 -14.58 36.58
N GLU A 276 2.66 -14.91 37.72
CA GLU A 276 4.07 -15.29 37.79
C GLU A 276 4.40 -16.58 37.03
N ARG A 277 3.45 -17.53 36.97
CA ARG A 277 3.61 -18.78 36.20
C ARG A 277 3.56 -18.51 34.69
N LEU A 278 2.68 -17.61 34.23
CA LEU A 278 2.58 -17.18 32.83
C LEU A 278 3.85 -16.45 32.36
N ASN A 279 4.47 -15.65 33.25
CA ASN A 279 5.73 -14.94 32.98
C ASN A 279 6.89 -15.87 32.58
N LYS A 280 6.84 -17.17 32.94
CA LYS A 280 7.92 -18.14 32.67
C LYS A 280 7.74 -18.94 31.37
N LYS A 281 6.69 -18.72 30.58
CA LYS A 281 6.31 -19.57 29.44
C LYS A 281 6.45 -18.84 28.10
N LYS A 282 6.76 -19.52 26.98
CA LYS A 282 7.47 -18.87 25.87
C LYS A 282 6.75 -18.72 24.50
N VAL A 283 5.77 -19.54 24.09
CA VAL A 283 5.01 -19.28 22.84
C VAL A 283 3.52 -19.59 22.94
N LEU A 284 2.68 -18.65 22.50
CA LEU A 284 1.23 -18.77 22.37
C LEU A 284 0.77 -18.30 20.98
N VAL A 285 -0.06 -19.08 20.30
CA VAL A 285 -0.75 -18.66 19.08
C VAL A 285 -2.25 -18.59 19.37
N LEU A 286 -2.84 -17.43 19.12
CA LEU A 286 -4.28 -17.16 19.19
C LEU A 286 -4.83 -17.04 17.77
N ASP A 287 -5.67 -17.98 17.36
CA ASP A 287 -6.21 -18.04 16.00
C ASP A 287 -7.66 -17.54 15.92
N ASP A 288 -7.92 -16.67 14.92
CA ASP A 288 -9.20 -16.05 14.54
C ASP A 288 -9.86 -15.25 15.68
N VAL A 289 -9.11 -14.30 16.24
CA VAL A 289 -9.58 -13.38 17.30
C VAL A 289 -10.44 -12.27 16.68
N ASP A 290 -11.66 -12.10 17.19
CA ASP A 290 -12.65 -11.12 16.70
C ASP A 290 -12.96 -9.99 17.70
N ASP A 291 -12.52 -10.11 18.95
CA ASP A 291 -12.68 -9.10 20.01
C ASP A 291 -11.36 -8.91 20.80
N SER A 292 -11.03 -7.66 21.15
CA SER A 292 -9.86 -7.37 22.00
C SER A 292 -10.00 -7.95 23.40
N ASP A 293 -11.22 -8.06 23.93
CA ASP A 293 -11.48 -8.65 25.25
C ASP A 293 -10.97 -10.09 25.31
N GLN A 294 -10.99 -10.84 24.19
CA GLN A 294 -10.41 -12.19 24.11
C GLN A 294 -8.93 -12.22 24.45
N ILE A 295 -8.19 -11.20 24.00
CA ILE A 295 -6.75 -11.07 24.21
C ILE A 295 -6.47 -10.80 25.69
N ASP A 296 -7.27 -9.92 26.30
CA ASP A 296 -7.19 -9.59 27.72
C ASP A 296 -7.57 -10.78 28.60
N TYR A 297 -8.63 -11.49 28.22
CA TYR A 297 -9.08 -12.73 28.82
C TYR A 297 -8.03 -13.84 28.77
N MET A 298 -7.26 -13.92 27.68
CA MET A 298 -6.15 -14.86 27.55
C MET A 298 -4.95 -14.46 28.44
N GLY A 299 -4.95 -13.25 29.00
CA GLY A 299 -3.90 -12.76 29.87
C GLY A 299 -2.62 -12.42 29.14
N VAL A 300 -2.71 -12.01 27.86
CA VAL A 300 -1.54 -11.75 27.02
C VAL A 300 -0.60 -10.75 27.67
N GLN A 301 -1.11 -9.79 28.44
CA GLN A 301 -0.35 -8.81 29.22
C GLN A 301 0.53 -9.38 30.35
N TYR A 302 0.28 -10.61 30.83
CA TYR A 302 1.01 -11.22 31.95
C TYR A 302 2.18 -12.14 31.54
N PHE A 303 2.37 -12.40 30.25
CA PHE A 303 3.55 -13.08 29.73
C PHE A 303 4.87 -12.30 29.93
N GLY A 304 6.00 -13.01 29.97
CA GLY A 304 7.31 -12.41 30.20
C GLY A 304 7.96 -11.84 28.94
N SER A 305 9.09 -11.14 29.10
CA SER A 305 9.89 -10.61 27.97
C SER A 305 10.48 -11.69 27.07
N GLY A 306 10.55 -12.94 27.54
CA GLY A 306 10.96 -14.11 26.75
C GLY A 306 9.82 -14.79 25.98
N SER A 307 8.58 -14.31 26.12
CA SER A 307 7.39 -14.90 25.52
C SER A 307 7.05 -14.24 24.19
N LYS A 308 6.58 -15.04 23.22
CA LYS A 308 6.10 -14.57 21.92
C LYS A 308 4.65 -14.99 21.72
N THR A 309 3.80 -14.02 21.44
CA THR A 309 2.38 -14.24 21.16
C THR A 309 2.10 -13.90 19.70
N ILE A 310 1.54 -14.84 18.93
CA ILE A 310 1.07 -14.60 17.57
C ILE A 310 -0.44 -14.56 17.61
N ILE A 311 -1.05 -13.48 17.13
CA ILE A 311 -2.50 -13.29 17.11
C ILE A 311 -2.93 -13.19 15.66
N THR A 312 -3.85 -14.04 15.20
CA THR A 312 -4.45 -13.89 13.86
C THR A 312 -5.80 -13.23 13.99
N SER A 313 -6.05 -12.19 13.19
CA SER A 313 -7.35 -11.51 13.15
C SER A 313 -7.67 -11.03 11.74
N ARG A 314 -8.96 -10.79 11.49
CA ARG A 314 -9.45 -10.11 10.30
C ARG A 314 -9.65 -8.62 10.55
N ASP A 315 -9.55 -8.18 11.80
CA ASP A 315 -9.75 -6.81 12.24
C ASP A 315 -8.45 -6.21 12.76
N ARG A 316 -8.02 -5.12 12.13
CA ARG A 316 -6.77 -4.43 12.50
C ARG A 316 -6.83 -3.84 13.90
N GLN A 317 -7.96 -3.24 14.29
CA GLN A 317 -8.09 -2.57 15.59
C GLN A 317 -8.01 -3.55 16.75
N VAL A 318 -8.49 -4.78 16.56
CA VAL A 318 -8.37 -5.86 17.56
C VAL A 318 -6.90 -6.19 17.84
N LEU A 319 -6.05 -6.17 16.81
CA LEU A 319 -4.61 -6.43 16.96
C LEU A 319 -3.88 -5.24 17.61
N GLU A 320 -4.20 -4.02 17.20
CA GLU A 320 -3.62 -2.79 17.79
C GLU A 320 -3.98 -2.70 19.29
N SER A 321 -5.26 -2.90 19.62
CA SER A 321 -5.74 -2.94 21.00
C SER A 321 -5.13 -4.10 21.80
N GLY A 322 -4.83 -5.21 21.14
CA GLY A 322 -4.17 -6.39 21.72
C GLY A 322 -2.67 -6.24 21.97
N GLY A 323 -2.09 -5.04 21.75
CA GLY A 323 -0.68 -4.75 21.99
C GLY A 323 0.25 -5.17 20.86
N ALA A 324 -0.27 -5.38 19.64
CA ALA A 324 0.52 -5.58 18.43
C ALA A 324 0.87 -4.28 17.68
N ASP A 325 0.75 -3.13 18.34
CA ASP A 325 1.07 -1.83 17.73
C ASP A 325 2.52 -1.80 17.19
N GLY A 326 2.68 -1.41 15.93
CA GLY A 326 3.95 -1.46 15.20
C GLY A 326 4.47 -2.85 14.80
N THR A 327 3.78 -3.96 15.12
CA THR A 327 4.20 -5.34 14.80
C THR A 327 3.15 -6.15 14.02
N ILE A 328 2.19 -5.47 13.40
CA ILE A 328 1.17 -6.10 12.55
C ILE A 328 1.77 -6.44 11.18
N HIS A 329 1.62 -7.69 10.78
CA HIS A 329 1.96 -8.21 9.47
C HIS A 329 0.70 -8.46 8.64
N GLU A 330 0.52 -7.70 7.57
CA GLU A 330 -0.52 -7.95 6.57
C GLU A 330 -0.19 -9.21 5.76
N VAL A 331 -1.05 -10.22 5.84
CA VAL A 331 -0.92 -11.48 5.11
C VAL A 331 -1.39 -11.27 3.68
N LYS A 332 -0.44 -11.23 2.76
CA LYS A 332 -0.70 -11.00 1.32
C LYS A 332 -1.16 -12.28 0.64
N GLY A 333 -1.93 -12.10 -0.44
CA GLY A 333 -2.33 -13.19 -1.32
C GLY A 333 -1.16 -13.83 -2.04
N LEU A 334 -1.40 -15.03 -2.56
CA LEU A 334 -0.41 -15.72 -3.38
C LEU A 334 -0.18 -14.95 -4.68
N ASN A 335 1.08 -14.88 -5.11
CA ASN A 335 1.39 -14.32 -6.44
C ASN A 335 0.81 -15.24 -7.54
N GLU A 336 0.86 -14.78 -8.79
CA GLU A 336 0.25 -15.51 -9.92
C GLU A 336 0.84 -16.93 -10.09
N ILE A 337 2.15 -17.09 -9.87
CA ILE A 337 2.86 -18.36 -10.03
C ILE A 337 2.44 -19.35 -8.94
N ASP A 338 2.50 -18.93 -7.68
CA ASP A 338 2.12 -19.73 -6.51
C ASP A 338 0.63 -20.06 -6.54
N SER A 339 -0.21 -19.11 -6.98
CA SER A 339 -1.64 -19.33 -7.18
C SER A 339 -1.91 -20.41 -8.22
N LEU A 340 -1.19 -20.37 -9.34
CA LEU A 340 -1.33 -21.36 -10.40
C LEU A 340 -0.88 -22.75 -9.93
N GLN A 341 0.20 -22.83 -9.16
CA GLN A 341 0.68 -24.07 -8.55
C GLN A 341 -0.35 -24.64 -7.57
N LEU A 342 -0.83 -23.84 -6.62
CA LEU A 342 -1.82 -24.29 -5.64
C LEU A 342 -3.10 -24.78 -6.32
N PHE A 343 -3.62 -24.00 -7.27
CA PHE A 343 -4.79 -24.37 -8.05
C PHE A 343 -4.58 -25.68 -8.82
N SER A 344 -3.42 -25.84 -9.46
CA SER A 344 -3.08 -27.05 -10.23
C SER A 344 -2.96 -28.28 -9.32
N THR A 345 -2.43 -28.12 -8.10
CA THR A 345 -2.37 -29.20 -7.12
C THR A 345 -3.76 -29.70 -6.74
N PHE A 346 -4.76 -28.83 -6.61
CA PHE A 346 -6.13 -29.25 -6.33
C PHE A 346 -6.89 -29.76 -7.56
N ALA A 347 -6.69 -29.13 -8.73
CA ALA A 347 -7.37 -29.47 -9.97
C ALA A 347 -6.82 -30.73 -10.66
N PHE A 348 -5.49 -30.89 -10.70
CA PHE A 348 -4.81 -31.94 -11.46
C PHE A 348 -3.99 -32.90 -10.60
N LYS A 349 -3.75 -32.59 -9.32
CA LYS A 349 -2.80 -33.31 -8.44
C LYS A 349 -1.34 -33.21 -8.92
N GLN A 350 -1.00 -32.08 -9.55
CA GLN A 350 0.34 -31.77 -10.08
C GLN A 350 0.63 -30.28 -9.88
N LEU A 351 1.91 -29.90 -9.80
CA LEU A 351 2.32 -28.50 -9.62
C LEU A 351 2.01 -27.61 -10.84
N ASN A 352 1.87 -28.19 -12.03
CA ASN A 352 1.64 -27.44 -13.27
C ASN A 352 0.30 -27.79 -13.91
N PRO A 353 -0.33 -26.85 -14.64
CA PRO A 353 -1.53 -27.12 -15.40
C PRO A 353 -1.33 -28.22 -16.44
N ALA A 354 -2.37 -29.03 -16.66
CA ALA A 354 -2.37 -29.97 -17.78
C ALA A 354 -2.33 -29.23 -19.13
N VAL A 355 -1.67 -29.84 -20.13
CA VAL A 355 -1.55 -29.28 -21.49
C VAL A 355 -2.94 -28.96 -22.05
N GLY A 356 -3.15 -27.72 -22.53
CA GLY A 356 -4.42 -27.24 -23.07
C GLY A 356 -5.42 -26.64 -22.06
N PHE A 357 -5.07 -26.61 -20.77
CA PHE A 357 -5.86 -25.97 -19.69
C PHE A 357 -5.24 -24.68 -19.13
N GLN A 358 -4.05 -24.28 -19.60
CA GLN A 358 -3.28 -23.18 -19.03
C GLN A 358 -4.04 -21.85 -19.02
N ASP A 359 -4.69 -21.49 -20.13
CA ASP A 359 -5.49 -20.26 -20.23
C ASP A 359 -6.73 -20.27 -19.33
N LEU A 360 -7.35 -21.45 -19.17
CA LEU A 360 -8.49 -21.62 -18.26
C LEU A 360 -8.03 -21.49 -16.81
N CYS A 361 -6.90 -22.10 -16.43
CA CYS A 361 -6.33 -21.96 -15.10
C CYS A 361 -6.01 -20.50 -14.76
N ARG A 362 -5.38 -19.77 -15.70
CA ARG A 362 -5.10 -18.32 -15.53
C ARG A 362 -6.38 -17.51 -15.31
N ARG A 363 -7.48 -17.85 -15.99
CA ARG A 363 -8.79 -17.18 -15.77
C ARG A 363 -9.34 -17.41 -14.36
N PHE A 364 -9.26 -18.64 -13.84
CA PHE A 364 -9.67 -18.92 -12.45
C PHE A 364 -8.73 -18.26 -11.44
N VAL A 365 -7.41 -18.33 -11.64
CA VAL A 365 -6.42 -17.66 -10.78
C VAL A 365 -6.68 -16.16 -10.72
N LYS A 366 -6.90 -15.53 -11.88
CA LYS A 366 -7.25 -14.11 -11.96
C LYS A 366 -8.52 -13.76 -11.19
N TYR A 367 -9.56 -14.61 -11.28
CA TYR A 367 -10.80 -14.43 -10.53
C TYR A 367 -10.58 -14.50 -9.00
N THR A 368 -9.73 -15.41 -8.54
CA THR A 368 -9.46 -15.56 -7.09
C THR A 368 -8.50 -14.52 -6.51
N GLN A 369 -7.80 -13.76 -7.35
CA GLN A 369 -6.79 -12.75 -6.97
C GLN A 369 -5.83 -13.22 -5.86
N GLY A 370 -5.42 -14.49 -5.91
CA GLY A 370 -4.45 -15.05 -4.98
C GLY A 370 -5.00 -15.49 -3.62
N ASN A 371 -6.33 -15.53 -3.43
CA ASN A 371 -6.94 -16.08 -2.22
C ASN A 371 -6.80 -17.63 -2.17
N PRO A 372 -6.03 -18.21 -1.23
CA PRO A 372 -5.76 -19.65 -1.17
C PRO A 372 -7.02 -20.52 -1.00
N LEU A 373 -7.99 -20.07 -0.19
CA LEU A 373 -9.23 -20.81 0.03
C LEU A 373 -10.05 -20.91 -1.25
N ALA A 374 -10.20 -19.80 -1.97
CA ALA A 374 -10.91 -19.76 -3.24
C ALA A 374 -10.24 -20.66 -4.30
N LEU A 375 -8.90 -20.63 -4.39
CA LEU A 375 -8.11 -21.49 -5.27
C LEU A 375 -8.33 -22.97 -4.95
N LYS A 376 -8.32 -23.35 -3.66
CA LYS A 376 -8.53 -24.74 -3.20
C LYS A 376 -9.94 -25.23 -3.50
N VAL A 377 -10.96 -24.41 -3.26
CA VAL A 377 -12.38 -24.77 -3.51
C VAL A 377 -12.63 -24.96 -4.99
N LEU A 378 -12.23 -24.00 -5.84
CA LEU A 378 -12.46 -24.06 -7.28
C LEU A 378 -11.65 -25.18 -7.94
N GLY A 379 -10.36 -25.32 -7.58
CA GLY A 379 -9.53 -26.40 -8.09
C GLY A 379 -10.11 -27.79 -7.75
N SER A 380 -10.63 -27.96 -6.53
CA SER A 380 -11.24 -29.23 -6.12
C SER A 380 -12.56 -29.54 -6.84
N ASP A 381 -13.41 -28.54 -7.13
CA ASP A 381 -14.66 -28.74 -7.88
C ASP A 381 -14.41 -29.19 -9.33
N LEU A 382 -13.33 -28.68 -9.92
CA LEU A 382 -12.95 -28.91 -11.31
C LEU A 382 -12.18 -30.22 -11.53
N ASN A 383 -11.75 -30.87 -10.44
CA ASN A 383 -10.97 -32.10 -10.50
C ASN A 383 -11.74 -33.21 -11.24
N LYS A 384 -11.08 -33.88 -12.19
CA LYS A 384 -11.65 -34.93 -13.07
C LYS A 384 -12.84 -34.48 -13.96
N ARG A 385 -13.08 -33.17 -14.12
CA ARG A 385 -14.14 -32.63 -15.02
C ARG A 385 -13.63 -32.44 -16.45
N SER A 386 -14.57 -32.37 -17.40
CA SER A 386 -14.24 -32.13 -18.82
C SER A 386 -13.86 -30.66 -19.08
N LYS A 387 -13.10 -30.40 -20.14
CA LYS A 387 -12.77 -29.02 -20.57
C LYS A 387 -14.00 -28.15 -20.82
N SER A 388 -15.06 -28.73 -21.41
CA SER A 388 -16.33 -28.02 -21.62
C SER A 388 -17.00 -27.58 -20.31
N TYR A 389 -16.89 -28.38 -19.25
CA TYR A 389 -17.39 -28.01 -17.92
C TYR A 389 -16.58 -26.83 -17.35
N TRP A 390 -15.25 -26.83 -17.53
CA TRP A 390 -14.41 -25.72 -17.11
C TRP A 390 -14.79 -24.42 -17.81
N GLU A 391 -14.95 -24.45 -19.13
CA GLU A 391 -15.37 -23.29 -19.93
C GLU A 391 -16.72 -22.74 -19.45
N SER A 392 -17.72 -23.63 -19.31
CA SER A 392 -19.04 -23.26 -18.79
C SER A 392 -18.99 -22.73 -17.35
N LYS A 393 -18.12 -23.27 -16.50
CA LYS A 393 -17.96 -22.81 -15.11
C LYS A 393 -17.34 -21.42 -15.05
N VAL A 394 -16.32 -21.12 -15.87
CA VAL A 394 -15.74 -19.78 -15.97
C VAL A 394 -16.78 -18.76 -16.44
N GLU A 395 -17.61 -19.12 -17.41
CA GLU A 395 -18.71 -18.26 -17.86
C GLU A 395 -19.72 -18.03 -16.74
N LYS A 396 -20.10 -19.08 -16.00
CA LYS A 396 -20.97 -18.96 -14.84
C LYS A 396 -20.42 -18.01 -13.77
N LEU A 397 -19.11 -18.05 -13.48
CA LEU A 397 -18.49 -17.17 -12.48
C LEU A 397 -18.46 -15.69 -12.87
N LYS A 398 -18.72 -15.33 -14.13
CA LYS A 398 -18.88 -13.93 -14.54
C LYS A 398 -20.25 -13.34 -14.18
N ASP A 399 -21.26 -14.20 -14.08
CA ASP A 399 -22.67 -13.82 -13.98
C ASP A 399 -23.33 -14.31 -12.67
N CYS A 400 -22.61 -15.05 -11.82
CA CYS A 400 -23.14 -15.70 -10.62
C CYS A 400 -22.21 -15.52 -9.42
N PRO A 401 -22.79 -15.57 -8.21
CA PRO A 401 -22.06 -15.38 -6.97
C PRO A 401 -20.98 -16.46 -6.74
N PRO A 402 -20.03 -16.20 -5.83
CA PRO A 402 -18.98 -17.14 -5.47
C PRO A 402 -19.56 -18.46 -4.98
N GLU A 403 -18.79 -19.54 -5.10
CA GLU A 403 -19.16 -20.84 -4.52
C GLU A 403 -19.52 -20.69 -3.03
N LYS A 404 -20.54 -21.42 -2.58
CA LYS A 404 -21.13 -21.25 -1.23
C LYS A 404 -20.09 -21.28 -0.11
N LYS A 405 -19.09 -22.17 -0.23
CA LYS A 405 -17.99 -22.29 0.75
C LYS A 405 -17.08 -21.05 0.81
N ILE A 406 -16.88 -20.38 -0.33
CA ILE A 406 -16.10 -19.13 -0.40
C ILE A 406 -16.93 -18.00 0.23
N SER A 407 -18.21 -17.93 -0.15
CA SER A 407 -19.16 -16.95 0.40
C SER A 407 -19.29 -17.08 1.93
N GLU A 408 -19.48 -18.28 2.48
CA GLU A 408 -19.59 -18.52 3.92
C GLU A 408 -18.34 -18.06 4.70
N ALA A 409 -17.13 -18.27 4.15
CA ALA A 409 -15.89 -17.85 4.81
C ALA A 409 -15.67 -16.33 4.82
N LEU A 410 -16.11 -15.63 3.78
CA LEU A 410 -16.03 -14.18 3.67
C LEU A 410 -17.18 -13.49 4.42
N LYS A 411 -18.35 -14.11 4.43
CA LYS A 411 -19.59 -13.56 5.00
C LYS A 411 -19.52 -13.41 6.51
N SER A 412 -18.75 -14.21 7.22
CA SER A 412 -18.61 -14.05 8.68
C SER A 412 -18.08 -12.66 9.09
N SER A 413 -17.19 -12.06 8.29
CA SER A 413 -16.71 -10.68 8.52
C SER A 413 -17.80 -9.63 8.27
N TYR A 414 -18.71 -9.91 7.33
CA TYR A 414 -19.86 -9.05 7.03
C TYR A 414 -20.97 -9.18 8.08
N ASP A 415 -21.25 -10.39 8.55
CA ASP A 415 -22.29 -10.67 9.55
C ASP A 415 -21.95 -10.02 10.92
N GLY A 416 -20.66 -9.76 11.19
CA GLY A 416 -20.19 -9.03 12.37
C GLY A 416 -20.27 -7.49 12.28
N LEU A 417 -20.74 -6.94 11.16
CA LEU A 417 -20.98 -5.50 11.00
C LEU A 417 -22.36 -5.09 11.51
N ASP A 418 -22.51 -3.83 11.92
CA ASP A 418 -23.84 -3.27 12.21
C ASP A 418 -24.66 -3.03 10.92
N LEU A 419 -25.95 -2.71 11.08
CA LEU A 419 -26.86 -2.53 9.94
C LEU A 419 -26.45 -1.37 8.99
N VAL A 420 -25.82 -0.32 9.52
CA VAL A 420 -25.37 0.83 8.72
C VAL A 420 -24.12 0.45 7.94
N GLU A 421 -23.15 -0.16 8.60
CA GLU A 421 -21.90 -0.68 8.04
C GLU A 421 -22.15 -1.73 6.95
N GLN A 422 -23.10 -2.65 7.18
CA GLN A 422 -23.54 -3.62 6.19
C GLN A 422 -24.08 -2.94 4.93
N ASN A 423 -24.89 -1.88 5.11
CA ASN A 423 -25.47 -1.15 3.99
C ASN A 423 -24.42 -0.31 3.22
N ILE A 424 -23.43 0.25 3.92
CA ILE A 424 -22.25 0.89 3.33
C ILE A 424 -21.46 -0.12 2.49
N PHE A 425 -21.19 -1.32 3.02
CA PHE A 425 -20.49 -2.38 2.28
C PHE A 425 -21.23 -2.74 0.98
N LEU A 426 -22.54 -2.93 1.04
CA LEU A 426 -23.35 -3.25 -0.14
C LEU A 426 -23.37 -2.11 -1.17
N ASP A 427 -23.40 -0.85 -0.74
CA ASP A 427 -23.27 0.30 -1.64
C ASP A 427 -21.91 0.35 -2.32
N ILE A 428 -20.83 0.08 -1.59
CA ILE A 428 -19.49 0.05 -2.17
C ILE A 428 -19.39 -1.07 -3.21
N ALA A 429 -19.83 -2.29 -2.85
CA ALA A 429 -19.83 -3.45 -3.76
C ALA A 429 -20.64 -3.21 -5.04
N CYS A 430 -21.79 -2.52 -4.94
CA CYS A 430 -22.65 -2.28 -6.09
C CYS A 430 -22.25 -1.05 -6.91
N PHE A 431 -21.80 0.02 -6.25
CA PHE A 431 -21.73 1.37 -6.83
C PHE A 431 -20.36 2.05 -6.76
N PHE A 432 -19.55 1.84 -5.71
CA PHE A 432 -18.35 2.68 -5.47
C PHE A 432 -17.00 1.97 -5.59
N LYS A 433 -16.96 0.70 -5.98
CA LYS A 433 -15.68 0.04 -6.32
C LYS A 433 -14.93 0.82 -7.41
N GLY A 434 -13.68 1.19 -7.10
CA GLY A 434 -12.77 1.94 -7.97
C GLY A 434 -13.00 3.45 -7.99
N GLU A 435 -13.96 3.97 -7.23
CA GLU A 435 -14.19 5.42 -7.11
C GLU A 435 -13.24 6.03 -6.06
N PRO A 436 -12.94 7.34 -6.15
CA PRO A 436 -12.15 8.04 -5.15
C PRO A 436 -12.74 7.92 -3.74
N MET A 437 -11.88 7.67 -2.75
CA MET A 437 -12.25 7.43 -1.35
C MET A 437 -12.99 8.62 -0.75
N GLU A 438 -12.42 9.82 -0.85
CA GLU A 438 -13.01 11.04 -0.29
C GLU A 438 -14.37 11.37 -0.91
N ARG A 439 -14.51 11.22 -2.23
CA ARG A 439 -15.80 11.38 -2.92
C ARG A 439 -16.84 10.37 -2.42
N THR A 440 -16.41 9.12 -2.21
CA THR A 440 -17.31 8.08 -1.69
C THR A 440 -17.73 8.35 -0.25
N LYS A 441 -16.80 8.79 0.63
CA LYS A 441 -17.12 9.22 2.00
C LYS A 441 -18.15 10.34 2.00
N LEU A 442 -17.97 11.36 1.15
CA LEU A 442 -18.92 12.48 1.01
C LEU A 442 -20.31 11.98 0.63
N ILE A 443 -20.42 11.18 -0.44
CA ILE A 443 -21.72 10.67 -0.92
C ILE A 443 -22.40 9.78 0.13
N LEU A 444 -21.64 8.88 0.76
CA LEU A 444 -22.17 7.97 1.76
C LEU A 444 -22.51 8.67 3.08
N SER A 445 -21.84 9.78 3.43
CA SER A 445 -22.20 10.59 4.60
C SER A 445 -23.59 11.23 4.49
N GLY A 446 -24.04 11.54 3.27
CA GLY A 446 -25.42 11.98 3.01
C GLY A 446 -26.44 10.85 3.08
N CYS A 447 -26.00 9.61 2.88
CA CYS A 447 -26.84 8.42 2.96
C CYS A 447 -26.93 7.84 4.38
N TYR A 448 -25.84 7.91 5.15
CA TYR A 448 -25.70 7.26 6.44
C TYR A 448 -25.00 8.16 7.46
N LYS A 449 -25.60 8.27 8.64
CA LYS A 449 -24.94 8.92 9.77
C LYS A 449 -23.77 8.04 10.23
N GLY A 450 -22.57 8.62 10.34
CA GLY A 450 -21.37 7.89 10.72
C GLY A 450 -20.69 7.14 9.58
N ALA A 451 -20.99 7.47 8.31
CA ALA A 451 -20.42 6.77 7.15
C ALA A 451 -18.89 6.69 7.15
N GLU A 452 -18.21 7.75 7.57
CA GLU A 452 -16.74 7.77 7.65
C GLU A 452 -16.20 6.71 8.62
N CYS A 453 -16.78 6.61 9.82
CA CYS A 453 -16.44 5.57 10.79
C CYS A 453 -16.73 4.17 10.24
N GLY A 454 -17.90 3.99 9.59
CA GLY A 454 -18.26 2.73 8.96
C GLY A 454 -17.29 2.31 7.86
N ILE A 455 -16.87 3.24 7.00
CA ILE A 455 -15.90 2.99 5.93
C ILE A 455 -14.53 2.60 6.52
N ASN A 456 -14.04 3.33 7.53
CA ASN A 456 -12.76 3.01 8.17
C ASN A 456 -12.80 1.60 8.81
N LYS A 457 -13.91 1.23 9.44
CA LYS A 457 -14.09 -0.12 9.99
C LYS A 457 -14.12 -1.21 8.92
N LEU A 458 -14.65 -0.91 7.72
CA LEU A 458 -14.56 -1.84 6.59
C LEU A 458 -13.10 -2.03 6.11
N VAL A 459 -12.28 -0.98 6.16
CA VAL A 459 -10.83 -1.08 5.91
C VAL A 459 -10.18 -1.96 6.97
N ASP A 460 -10.44 -1.69 8.25
CA ASP A 460 -9.86 -2.44 9.37
C ASP A 460 -10.23 -3.92 9.32
N LYS A 461 -11.45 -4.26 8.88
CA LYS A 461 -11.93 -5.64 8.70
C LYS A 461 -11.50 -6.33 7.38
N CYS A 462 -10.63 -5.69 6.59
CA CYS A 462 -10.21 -6.15 5.24
C CYS A 462 -11.39 -6.41 4.28
N LEU A 463 -12.50 -5.70 4.43
CA LEU A 463 -13.65 -5.79 3.53
C LEU A 463 -13.51 -4.84 2.34
N ILE A 464 -12.73 -3.77 2.50
CA ILE A 464 -12.27 -2.88 1.45
C ILE A 464 -10.79 -2.56 1.67
N ASN A 465 -10.08 -2.23 0.61
CA ASN A 465 -8.71 -1.74 0.64
C ASN A 465 -8.64 -0.35 0.02
N VAL A 466 -7.60 0.40 0.36
CA VAL A 466 -7.28 1.67 -0.29
C VAL A 466 -6.15 1.43 -1.29
N SER A 467 -6.37 1.80 -2.54
CA SER A 467 -5.35 1.72 -3.59
C SER A 467 -5.03 3.11 -4.11
N THR A 468 -3.74 3.44 -4.15
CA THR A 468 -3.24 4.67 -4.77
C THR A 468 -3.39 4.57 -6.28
N SER A 469 -4.09 5.52 -6.90
CA SER A 469 -4.43 5.48 -8.32
C SER A 469 -4.29 6.84 -8.99
N TYR A 470 -3.79 6.85 -10.23
CA TYR A 470 -3.54 8.08 -10.97
C TYR A 470 -4.81 8.63 -11.64
N TRP A 471 -5.21 9.85 -11.28
CA TRP A 471 -6.36 10.53 -11.88
C TRP A 471 -5.92 11.82 -12.59
N ARG A 472 -5.68 11.72 -13.89
CA ARG A 472 -5.26 12.85 -14.77
C ARG A 472 -6.29 14.00 -14.90
N TYR A 473 -7.50 13.79 -14.39
CA TYR A 473 -8.53 14.79 -14.17
C TYR A 473 -9.22 14.39 -12.88
N SER A 474 -8.63 14.73 -11.74
CA SER A 474 -9.32 14.59 -10.46
C SER A 474 -10.43 15.65 -10.42
N THR A 475 -11.62 15.20 -10.06
CA THR A 475 -12.74 16.10 -9.73
C THR A 475 -12.58 16.67 -8.31
N ILE A 476 -11.41 16.62 -7.67
CA ILE A 476 -11.21 17.25 -6.35
C ILE A 476 -9.85 17.97 -6.27
N TRP A 477 -8.91 17.78 -7.19
CA TRP A 477 -7.64 18.53 -7.23
C TRP A 477 -7.18 18.62 -8.68
N THR A 478 -6.90 19.82 -9.19
CA THR A 478 -6.43 19.97 -10.58
C THR A 478 -4.91 20.00 -10.65
N SER A 479 -4.32 18.84 -10.42
CA SER A 479 -3.08 18.40 -11.04
C SER A 479 -3.17 16.88 -11.04
N GLY A 480 -2.46 16.18 -11.94
CA GLY A 480 -2.53 14.71 -12.01
C GLY A 480 -2.00 14.09 -10.72
N ILE A 481 -2.83 13.97 -9.70
CA ILE A 481 -2.47 13.51 -8.36
C ILE A 481 -2.89 12.04 -8.22
N PHE A 482 -2.00 11.28 -7.60
CA PHE A 482 -2.29 9.97 -7.05
C PHE A 482 -3.32 10.11 -5.93
N GLY A 483 -4.54 9.62 -6.15
CA GLY A 483 -5.61 9.66 -5.17
C GLY A 483 -5.91 8.27 -4.62
N ASP A 484 -6.25 8.21 -3.34
CA ASP A 484 -6.78 7.02 -2.71
C ASP A 484 -8.13 6.66 -3.33
N ALA A 485 -8.20 5.47 -3.92
CA ALA A 485 -9.42 4.89 -4.46
C ALA A 485 -9.84 3.68 -3.64
N ILE A 486 -11.16 3.47 -3.55
CA ILE A 486 -11.70 2.29 -2.90
C ILE A 486 -11.47 1.09 -3.80
N SER A 487 -10.65 0.17 -3.31
CA SER A 487 -10.46 -1.15 -3.87
C SER A 487 -11.28 -2.17 -3.08
N MET A 488 -11.87 -3.13 -3.78
CA MET A 488 -12.57 -4.25 -3.17
C MET A 488 -12.25 -5.51 -3.97
N HIS A 489 -11.84 -6.55 -3.26
CA HIS A 489 -11.53 -7.85 -3.85
C HIS A 489 -12.75 -8.39 -4.62
N ASP A 490 -12.55 -8.95 -5.82
CA ASP A 490 -13.65 -9.36 -6.70
C ASP A 490 -14.61 -10.35 -6.00
N THR A 491 -14.09 -11.27 -5.19
CA THR A 491 -14.93 -12.22 -4.43
C THR A 491 -15.80 -11.55 -3.35
N LEU A 492 -15.36 -10.43 -2.77
CA LEU A 492 -16.15 -9.64 -1.81
C LEU A 492 -17.22 -8.83 -2.53
N GLU A 493 -16.88 -8.24 -3.67
CA GLU A 493 -17.85 -7.55 -4.54
C GLU A 493 -18.98 -8.49 -4.97
N GLU A 494 -18.63 -9.68 -5.44
CA GLU A 494 -19.61 -10.68 -5.87
C GLU A 494 -20.42 -11.24 -4.70
N MET A 495 -19.83 -11.38 -3.50
CA MET A 495 -20.58 -11.70 -2.28
C MET A 495 -21.60 -10.60 -1.93
N GLY A 496 -21.20 -9.32 -1.99
CA GLY A 496 -22.10 -8.20 -1.72
C GLY A 496 -23.27 -8.15 -2.72
N LYS A 497 -22.99 -8.35 -4.01
CA LYS A 497 -24.01 -8.45 -5.05
C LYS A 497 -24.95 -9.64 -4.83
N ASP A 498 -24.42 -10.79 -4.40
CA ASP A 498 -25.23 -11.97 -4.06
C ASP A 498 -26.23 -11.67 -2.95
N ILE A 499 -25.79 -11.04 -1.87
CA ILE A 499 -26.63 -10.67 -0.73
C ILE A 499 -27.82 -9.83 -1.21
N VAL A 500 -27.57 -8.85 -2.09
CA VAL A 500 -28.64 -8.04 -2.68
C VAL A 500 -29.55 -8.87 -3.59
N CYS A 501 -29.00 -9.81 -4.36
CA CYS A 501 -29.78 -10.71 -5.22
C CYS A 501 -30.66 -11.67 -4.41
N GLN A 502 -30.30 -12.00 -3.17
CA GLN A 502 -31.09 -12.84 -2.27
C GLN A 502 -32.31 -12.13 -1.66
N GLU A 503 -32.35 -10.79 -1.67
CA GLU A 503 -33.49 -10.00 -1.18
C GLU A 503 -34.80 -10.30 -1.95
N SER A 504 -34.69 -10.72 -3.20
CA SER A 504 -35.83 -10.99 -4.08
C SER A 504 -35.50 -12.00 -5.17
N LYS A 505 -36.43 -12.91 -5.46
CA LYS A 505 -36.32 -13.87 -6.59
C LYS A 505 -36.27 -13.19 -7.96
N THR A 506 -36.75 -11.96 -8.06
CA THR A 506 -36.70 -11.13 -9.27
C THR A 506 -35.80 -9.94 -9.03
N LEU A 507 -34.71 -9.85 -9.81
CA LEU A 507 -33.65 -8.83 -9.66
C LEU A 507 -34.15 -7.40 -9.86
N GLY A 508 -35.24 -7.19 -10.61
CA GLY A 508 -35.90 -5.88 -10.72
C GLY A 508 -36.58 -5.38 -9.43
N LYS A 509 -36.58 -6.17 -8.35
CA LYS A 509 -37.13 -5.82 -7.03
C LYS A 509 -36.07 -5.77 -5.91
N CYS A 510 -34.80 -5.83 -6.28
CA CYS A 510 -33.69 -5.68 -5.35
C CYS A 510 -33.50 -4.21 -4.94
N SER A 511 -32.94 -3.98 -3.75
CA SER A 511 -32.66 -2.63 -3.25
C SER A 511 -31.65 -1.87 -4.10
N ARG A 512 -30.69 -2.57 -4.72
CA ARG A 512 -29.64 -1.97 -5.57
C ARG A 512 -29.68 -2.60 -6.95
N LEU A 513 -29.67 -1.77 -8.00
CA LEU A 513 -29.74 -2.21 -9.39
C LEU A 513 -28.49 -1.79 -10.16
N TRP A 514 -27.73 -2.75 -10.66
CA TRP A 514 -26.56 -2.51 -11.53
C TRP A 514 -26.64 -3.25 -12.88
N ASN A 515 -27.56 -4.21 -13.02
CA ASN A 515 -27.70 -4.99 -14.25
C ASN A 515 -28.55 -4.25 -15.30
N LEU A 516 -27.95 -3.99 -16.46
CA LEU A 516 -28.57 -3.23 -17.55
C LEU A 516 -29.95 -3.78 -18.00
N LYS A 517 -30.13 -5.11 -18.06
CA LYS A 517 -31.40 -5.70 -18.52
C LYS A 517 -32.52 -5.38 -17.54
N HIS A 518 -32.27 -5.53 -16.24
CA HIS A 518 -33.27 -5.26 -15.21
C HIS A 518 -33.57 -3.77 -15.07
N VAL A 519 -32.57 -2.90 -15.18
CA VAL A 519 -32.82 -1.45 -15.16
C VAL A 519 -33.71 -1.04 -16.34
N LYS A 520 -33.49 -1.59 -17.54
CA LYS A 520 -34.38 -1.35 -18.70
C LYS A 520 -35.82 -1.79 -18.43
N GLU A 521 -36.02 -2.95 -17.80
CA GLU A 521 -37.37 -3.44 -17.46
C GLU A 521 -38.05 -2.55 -16.41
N VAL A 522 -37.32 -2.17 -15.36
CA VAL A 522 -37.81 -1.29 -14.30
C VAL A 522 -38.21 0.07 -14.88
N LEU A 523 -37.35 0.71 -15.67
CA LEU A 523 -37.64 2.01 -16.29
C LEU A 523 -38.81 1.95 -17.28
N LYS A 524 -38.97 0.83 -18.00
CA LYS A 524 -40.03 0.69 -19.01
C LYS A 524 -41.41 0.38 -18.42
N TYR A 525 -41.47 -0.49 -17.40
CA TYR A 525 -42.74 -1.01 -16.88
C TYR A 525 -43.17 -0.42 -15.54
N ASN A 526 -42.23 0.13 -14.77
CA ASN A 526 -42.47 0.81 -13.50
C ASN A 526 -43.35 0.02 -12.50
N LYS A 527 -43.02 -1.26 -12.25
CA LYS A 527 -43.78 -2.13 -11.33
C LYS A 527 -42.95 -2.52 -10.11
N GLU A 528 -43.53 -2.40 -8.91
CA GLU A 528 -42.94 -2.85 -7.64
C GLU A 528 -41.54 -2.26 -7.38
N THR A 529 -41.43 -0.94 -7.50
CA THR A 529 -40.19 -0.15 -7.46
C THR A 529 -39.91 0.48 -6.09
N ASP A 530 -40.74 0.19 -5.10
CA ASP A 530 -40.71 0.77 -3.75
C ASP A 530 -39.45 0.42 -2.97
N ARG A 531 -38.82 -0.74 -3.23
CA ARG A 531 -37.58 -1.17 -2.54
C ARG A 531 -36.31 -0.54 -3.09
N ILE A 532 -36.35 0.05 -4.28
CA ILE A 532 -35.14 0.49 -4.99
C ILE A 532 -34.55 1.71 -4.27
N GLN A 533 -33.30 1.56 -3.85
CA GLN A 533 -32.51 2.60 -3.19
C GLN A 533 -31.45 3.19 -4.12
N GLY A 534 -30.93 2.41 -5.07
CA GLY A 534 -29.90 2.91 -5.98
C GLY A 534 -29.88 2.22 -7.33
N ILE A 535 -29.50 2.99 -8.36
CA ILE A 535 -29.42 2.52 -9.74
C ILE A 535 -28.07 2.93 -10.32
N LYS A 536 -27.31 1.99 -10.87
CA LYS A 536 -26.06 2.23 -11.61
C LYS A 536 -26.09 1.58 -12.98
N VAL A 537 -25.83 2.36 -14.02
CA VAL A 537 -25.80 1.88 -15.40
C VAL A 537 -24.70 2.55 -16.20
N ASP A 538 -23.95 1.71 -16.91
CA ASP A 538 -23.08 2.12 -18.01
C ASP A 538 -23.95 2.49 -19.24
N MET A 539 -24.08 3.79 -19.46
CA MET A 539 -24.85 4.39 -20.56
C MET A 539 -24.27 4.06 -21.93
N SER A 540 -22.97 3.74 -22.05
CA SER A 540 -22.38 3.33 -23.33
C SER A 540 -22.98 2.01 -23.85
N ARG A 541 -23.46 1.14 -22.96
CA ARG A 541 -24.10 -0.15 -23.30
C ARG A 541 -25.62 -0.05 -23.45
N MET A 542 -26.20 1.07 -23.04
CA MET A 542 -27.64 1.29 -23.18
C MET A 542 -27.98 1.57 -24.66
N GLY A 543 -29.18 1.17 -25.09
CA GLY A 543 -29.75 1.58 -26.37
C GLY A 543 -30.92 2.53 -26.11
N ASN A 544 -31.42 3.21 -27.14
CA ASN A 544 -32.49 4.19 -26.99
C ASN A 544 -33.72 3.58 -26.29
N LEU A 545 -34.08 4.17 -25.15
CA LEU A 545 -35.19 3.74 -24.31
C LEU A 545 -36.09 4.94 -24.01
N LEU A 546 -37.38 4.74 -24.26
CA LEU A 546 -38.43 5.69 -23.89
C LEU A 546 -39.09 5.24 -22.58
N PHE A 547 -39.27 6.17 -21.64
CA PHE A 547 -39.93 5.92 -20.36
C PHE A 547 -40.84 7.08 -19.93
N GLN A 548 -41.67 6.86 -18.92
CA GLN A 548 -42.61 7.86 -18.41
C GLN A 548 -41.89 8.93 -17.57
N PRO A 549 -42.19 10.23 -17.71
CA PRO A 549 -41.55 11.30 -16.92
C PRO A 549 -41.63 11.10 -15.39
N SER A 550 -42.70 10.45 -14.91
CA SER A 550 -42.95 10.18 -13.49
C SER A 550 -42.36 8.86 -12.99
N VAL A 551 -41.51 8.18 -13.77
CA VAL A 551 -41.00 6.83 -13.41
C VAL A 551 -40.33 6.81 -12.03
N PHE A 552 -39.58 7.85 -11.69
CA PHE A 552 -38.85 7.95 -10.43
C PHE A 552 -39.74 8.33 -9.25
N GLU A 553 -40.94 8.90 -9.46
CA GLU A 553 -41.86 9.27 -8.38
C GLU A 553 -42.34 8.04 -7.58
N SER A 554 -42.42 6.89 -8.24
CA SER A 554 -42.80 5.63 -7.59
C SER A 554 -41.68 5.02 -6.73
N MET A 555 -40.43 5.43 -6.94
CA MET A 555 -39.24 4.86 -6.30
C MET A 555 -38.94 5.58 -4.97
N ILE A 556 -39.88 5.53 -4.03
CA ILE A 556 -39.88 6.37 -2.82
C ILE A 556 -38.62 6.28 -1.94
N ASN A 557 -37.84 5.19 -2.04
CA ASN A 557 -36.59 4.97 -1.29
C ASN A 557 -35.32 5.30 -2.09
N LEU A 558 -35.46 5.81 -3.32
CA LEU A 558 -34.34 6.06 -4.22
C LEU A 558 -33.47 7.23 -3.71
N ARG A 559 -32.20 6.92 -3.45
CA ARG A 559 -31.20 7.87 -2.95
C ARG A 559 -30.06 8.14 -3.94
N CYS A 560 -29.72 7.20 -4.81
CA CYS A 560 -28.57 7.35 -5.70
C CYS A 560 -28.86 6.91 -7.13
N ILE A 561 -28.52 7.75 -8.11
CA ILE A 561 -28.58 7.42 -9.54
C ILE A 561 -27.20 7.62 -10.15
N PHE A 562 -26.70 6.62 -10.87
CA PHE A 562 -25.43 6.63 -11.61
C PHE A 562 -25.67 6.20 -13.05
N PHE A 563 -26.05 7.14 -13.91
CA PHE A 563 -26.03 6.95 -15.35
C PHE A 563 -24.74 7.54 -15.89
N TYR A 564 -23.76 6.67 -16.15
CA TYR A 564 -22.40 7.11 -16.47
C TYR A 564 -21.87 6.51 -17.76
N CYS A 565 -20.95 7.21 -18.41
CA CYS A 565 -20.18 6.71 -19.55
C CYS A 565 -18.72 6.46 -19.12
N PRO A 566 -18.11 5.31 -19.50
CA PRO A 566 -16.70 5.05 -19.23
C PRO A 566 -15.80 6.08 -19.93
N ARG A 567 -14.64 6.37 -19.33
CA ARG A 567 -13.69 7.39 -19.81
C ARG A 567 -13.29 7.26 -21.29
N SER A 568 -13.19 6.04 -21.80
CA SER A 568 -12.88 5.77 -23.22
C SER A 568 -13.94 6.26 -24.20
N TRP A 569 -15.16 6.53 -23.73
CA TRP A 569 -16.28 6.99 -24.55
C TRP A 569 -16.50 8.49 -24.50
N LEU A 570 -16.10 9.15 -23.41
CA LEU A 570 -16.28 10.60 -23.20
C LEU A 570 -15.49 11.48 -24.20
N MET A 571 -14.65 10.88 -25.04
CA MET A 571 -13.84 11.55 -26.07
C MET A 571 -14.44 11.46 -27.48
N LYS A 572 -15.61 10.81 -27.66
CA LYS A 572 -16.30 10.76 -28.94
C LYS A 572 -17.43 11.79 -28.93
N GLU A 573 -17.21 12.93 -29.59
CA GLU A 573 -18.22 13.99 -29.78
C GLU A 573 -19.30 13.55 -30.79
N ASP A 574 -20.07 12.52 -30.47
CA ASP A 574 -21.23 12.11 -31.29
C ASP A 574 -22.53 12.51 -30.58
N GLU A 575 -23.47 13.15 -31.27
CA GLU A 575 -24.75 13.58 -30.69
C GLU A 575 -25.69 12.40 -30.37
N ASP A 576 -25.36 11.18 -30.82
CA ASP A 576 -26.19 9.96 -30.76
C ASP A 576 -26.18 9.26 -29.37
N TYR A 577 -25.73 9.95 -28.32
CA TYR A 577 -25.62 9.39 -26.96
C TYR A 577 -26.77 9.75 -26.01
N LYS A 578 -27.78 10.51 -26.47
CA LYS A 578 -29.04 10.77 -25.73
C LYS A 578 -29.94 9.53 -25.71
N LYS A 579 -29.58 8.56 -24.87
CA LYS A 579 -30.19 7.22 -24.87
C LYS A 579 -31.47 7.08 -24.04
N LEU A 580 -31.72 7.99 -23.11
CA LEU A 580 -32.85 7.93 -22.18
C LEU A 580 -33.79 9.11 -22.43
N ASN A 581 -34.90 8.89 -23.14
CA ASN A 581 -35.85 9.96 -23.46
C ASN A 581 -37.23 9.69 -22.85
N THR A 582 -38.03 10.74 -22.70
CA THR A 582 -39.42 10.65 -22.23
C THR A 582 -40.41 10.74 -23.39
N TYR A 583 -41.66 10.33 -23.17
CA TYR A 583 -42.69 10.32 -24.21
C TYR A 583 -43.25 11.71 -24.59
N GLN A 584 -43.20 12.69 -23.69
CA GLN A 584 -44.01 13.92 -23.82
C GLN A 584 -43.34 15.21 -23.29
N ASP A 585 -42.42 15.14 -22.32
CA ASP A 585 -41.90 16.33 -21.63
C ASP A 585 -40.38 16.44 -21.68
N ASP A 586 -39.85 17.62 -21.99
CA ASP A 586 -38.43 18.00 -21.85
C ASP A 586 -38.00 18.12 -20.36
N ILE A 587 -38.75 17.52 -19.42
CA ILE A 587 -38.58 17.63 -17.96
C ILE A 587 -38.88 16.27 -17.31
N ILE A 588 -38.13 15.96 -16.24
CA ILE A 588 -38.30 14.74 -15.45
C ILE A 588 -38.55 15.07 -13.97
N SER A 589 -39.51 14.36 -13.36
CA SER A 589 -39.77 14.45 -11.92
C SER A 589 -38.79 13.56 -11.15
N LEU A 590 -37.95 14.16 -10.30
CA LEU A 590 -37.08 13.46 -9.36
C LEU A 590 -37.58 13.66 -7.93
N LEU A 591 -37.29 12.71 -7.05
CA LEU A 591 -37.70 12.75 -5.64
C LEU A 591 -36.71 13.54 -4.78
N ASP A 592 -37.24 14.34 -3.85
CA ASP A 592 -36.47 15.18 -2.91
C ASP A 592 -35.57 14.37 -1.94
N GLU A 593 -35.77 13.06 -1.84
CA GLU A 593 -34.95 12.15 -1.03
C GLU A 593 -33.66 11.68 -1.75
N LEU A 594 -33.41 12.17 -2.97
CA LEU A 594 -32.17 11.88 -3.67
C LEU A 594 -30.96 12.50 -2.95
N ARG A 595 -29.92 11.67 -2.72
CA ARG A 595 -28.64 12.04 -2.11
C ARG A 595 -27.55 12.25 -3.16
N TYR A 596 -27.62 11.56 -4.28
CA TYR A 596 -26.63 11.69 -5.34
C TYR A 596 -27.22 11.44 -6.73
N LEU A 597 -26.90 12.33 -7.67
CA LEU A 597 -27.33 12.23 -9.06
C LEU A 597 -26.13 12.37 -9.99
N ARG A 598 -25.78 11.30 -10.69
CA ARG A 598 -24.92 11.35 -11.87
C ARG A 598 -25.70 10.93 -13.10
N TRP A 599 -25.73 11.79 -14.10
CA TRP A 599 -26.39 11.54 -15.38
C TRP A 599 -25.59 12.15 -16.53
N ASP A 600 -24.61 11.41 -17.01
CA ASP A 600 -23.81 11.78 -18.19
C ASP A 600 -24.74 11.82 -19.44
N TYR A 601 -24.57 12.85 -20.28
CA TYR A 601 -25.44 13.16 -21.42
C TYR A 601 -26.91 13.38 -21.05
N TYR A 602 -27.15 14.11 -19.96
CA TYR A 602 -28.49 14.48 -19.52
C TYR A 602 -29.31 15.11 -20.67
N PRO A 603 -30.43 14.51 -21.09
CA PRO A 603 -31.07 14.86 -22.37
C PRO A 603 -32.01 16.07 -22.29
N PHE A 604 -32.45 16.41 -21.09
CA PHE A 604 -33.47 17.42 -20.84
C PHE A 604 -32.89 18.84 -20.75
N LYS A 605 -33.75 19.84 -20.98
CA LYS A 605 -33.32 21.26 -21.04
C LYS A 605 -33.08 21.90 -19.67
N SER A 606 -33.69 21.35 -18.62
CA SER A 606 -33.51 21.78 -17.24
C SER A 606 -33.98 20.68 -16.28
N LEU A 607 -33.56 20.76 -15.01
CA LEU A 607 -34.20 19.99 -13.94
C LEU A 607 -35.62 20.52 -13.68
N SER A 608 -36.52 19.67 -13.19
CA SER A 608 -37.91 20.07 -12.91
C SER A 608 -37.97 21.17 -11.87
N SER A 609 -38.83 22.17 -12.09
CA SER A 609 -39.11 23.22 -11.12
C SER A 609 -39.72 22.73 -9.80
N SER A 610 -40.31 21.52 -9.80
CA SER A 610 -40.87 20.90 -8.60
C SER A 610 -39.84 20.14 -7.76
N PHE A 611 -38.63 19.93 -8.28
CA PHE A 611 -37.60 19.18 -7.60
C PHE A 611 -36.96 20.04 -6.51
N ASN A 612 -37.01 19.58 -5.26
CA ASN A 612 -36.37 20.26 -4.13
C ASN A 612 -35.27 19.38 -3.53
N PRO A 613 -34.00 19.51 -4.01
CA PRO A 613 -32.91 18.62 -3.65
C PRO A 613 -32.32 18.88 -2.25
N LYS A 614 -33.17 18.88 -1.21
CA LYS A 614 -32.78 19.23 0.16
C LYS A 614 -31.66 18.35 0.71
N ASN A 615 -31.66 17.06 0.35
CA ASN A 615 -30.70 16.09 0.83
C ASN A 615 -29.58 15.77 -0.18
N LEU A 616 -29.55 16.45 -1.32
CA LEU A 616 -28.62 16.14 -2.40
C LEU A 616 -27.20 16.58 -1.99
N VAL A 617 -26.24 15.66 -2.09
CA VAL A 617 -24.82 15.90 -1.78
C VAL A 617 -24.02 16.18 -3.04
N GLY A 618 -24.30 15.47 -4.14
CA GLY A 618 -23.58 15.62 -5.39
C GLY A 618 -24.51 15.60 -6.60
N LEU A 619 -24.26 16.52 -7.54
CA LEU A 619 -24.97 16.67 -8.80
C LEU A 619 -24.00 16.68 -9.97
N GLU A 620 -24.01 15.64 -10.80
CA GLU A 620 -23.13 15.51 -11.97
C GLU A 620 -23.96 15.29 -13.24
N LEU A 621 -23.97 16.27 -14.14
CA LEU A 621 -24.76 16.25 -15.36
C LEU A 621 -23.88 16.51 -16.60
N LYS A 622 -22.72 15.86 -16.62
CA LYS A 622 -21.66 16.03 -17.64
C LYS A 622 -22.23 15.84 -19.05
N TYR A 623 -21.77 16.66 -19.99
CA TYR A 623 -22.21 16.65 -21.39
C TYR A 623 -23.73 16.82 -21.56
N GLY A 624 -24.39 17.44 -20.58
CA GLY A 624 -25.83 17.64 -20.57
C GLY A 624 -26.30 18.66 -21.61
N ASN A 625 -27.53 18.50 -22.05
CA ASN A 625 -28.19 19.36 -23.04
C ASN A 625 -28.95 20.54 -22.41
N MET A 626 -28.66 20.85 -21.14
CA MET A 626 -29.43 21.83 -20.38
C MET A 626 -29.12 23.25 -20.87
N GLU A 627 -30.15 24.08 -20.94
CA GLU A 627 -29.99 25.54 -21.14
C GLU A 627 -29.90 26.30 -19.82
N GLN A 628 -30.52 25.74 -18.77
CA GLN A 628 -30.53 26.25 -17.41
C GLN A 628 -30.57 25.07 -16.43
N LEU A 629 -29.86 25.16 -15.30
CA LEU A 629 -29.81 24.09 -14.30
C LEU A 629 -31.20 23.83 -13.66
N TRP A 630 -31.75 24.83 -12.96
CA TRP A 630 -33.12 24.87 -12.43
C TRP A 630 -33.59 26.32 -12.23
N ASN A 631 -34.87 26.51 -11.92
CA ASN A 631 -35.47 27.83 -11.68
C ASN A 631 -34.98 28.46 -10.37
N GLU A 632 -35.00 29.80 -10.27
CA GLU A 632 -34.61 30.56 -9.06
C GLU A 632 -35.65 30.43 -7.94
N VAL A 633 -35.80 29.23 -7.39
CA VAL A 633 -36.56 28.97 -6.16
C VAL A 633 -35.55 28.84 -5.02
N HIS A 634 -35.88 29.40 -3.85
CA HIS A 634 -35.08 29.22 -2.64
C HIS A 634 -35.12 27.75 -2.21
N HIS A 635 -34.19 26.97 -2.73
CA HIS A 635 -33.94 25.60 -2.28
C HIS A 635 -33.03 25.64 -1.05
N ASP A 636 -33.38 24.85 -0.04
CA ASP A 636 -32.49 24.56 1.08
C ASP A 636 -31.47 23.51 0.61
N LEU A 637 -30.25 23.91 0.27
CA LEU A 637 -29.22 23.05 -0.34
C LEU A 637 -28.06 22.80 0.62
N VAL A 638 -28.31 22.80 1.93
CA VAL A 638 -27.28 22.69 2.97
C VAL A 638 -26.43 21.41 2.88
N HIS A 639 -26.94 20.35 2.26
CA HIS A 639 -26.22 19.10 2.08
C HIS A 639 -25.38 19.05 0.79
N LEU A 640 -25.57 19.97 -0.15
CA LEU A 640 -24.87 19.98 -1.44
C LEU A 640 -23.39 20.33 -1.25
N ARG A 641 -22.52 19.49 -1.80
CA ARG A 641 -21.05 19.59 -1.73
C ARG A 641 -20.43 19.74 -3.12
N GLU A 642 -21.01 19.11 -4.13
CA GLU A 642 -20.44 19.08 -5.49
C GLU A 642 -21.51 19.33 -6.57
N ILE A 643 -21.18 20.22 -7.51
CA ILE A 643 -21.89 20.40 -8.78
C ILE A 643 -20.87 20.25 -9.92
N ASP A 644 -21.10 19.32 -10.83
CA ASP A 644 -20.28 19.07 -12.02
C ASP A 644 -21.15 19.11 -13.29
N LEU A 645 -20.97 20.17 -14.07
CA LEU A 645 -21.66 20.46 -15.32
C LEU A 645 -20.69 20.45 -16.50
N PHE A 646 -19.58 19.71 -16.39
CA PHE A 646 -18.55 19.64 -17.43
C PHE A 646 -19.15 19.42 -18.83
N SER A 647 -18.75 20.25 -19.79
CA SER A 647 -19.16 20.24 -21.19
C SER A 647 -20.67 20.34 -21.45
N CYS A 648 -21.42 21.02 -20.58
CA CYS A 648 -22.81 21.41 -20.88
C CYS A 648 -22.84 22.59 -21.87
N LYS A 649 -22.54 22.34 -23.15
CA LYS A 649 -22.32 23.37 -24.18
C LYS A 649 -23.49 24.36 -24.36
N ASN A 650 -24.72 23.94 -24.05
CA ASN A 650 -25.93 24.77 -24.18
C ASN A 650 -26.29 25.58 -22.92
N LEU A 651 -25.57 25.37 -21.81
CA LEU A 651 -25.87 26.01 -20.53
C LEU A 651 -25.60 27.51 -20.62
N LYS A 652 -26.64 28.33 -20.42
CA LYS A 652 -26.55 29.80 -20.52
C LYS A 652 -26.44 30.48 -19.15
N LYS A 653 -27.06 29.90 -18.12
CA LYS A 653 -27.19 30.48 -16.78
C LYS A 653 -27.19 29.42 -15.69
N ILE A 654 -26.65 29.80 -14.53
CA ILE A 654 -26.68 29.03 -13.28
C ILE A 654 -27.49 29.85 -12.25
N PRO A 655 -28.38 29.22 -11.44
CA PRO A 655 -29.14 29.89 -10.38
C PRO A 655 -28.21 30.36 -9.24
N ASN A 656 -28.65 31.32 -8.41
CA ASN A 656 -27.81 31.98 -7.39
C ASN A 656 -27.29 31.09 -6.24
N LEU A 657 -27.68 29.81 -6.17
CA LEU A 657 -27.20 28.85 -5.16
C LEU A 657 -27.25 29.35 -3.69
N LEU A 658 -28.20 30.24 -3.34
CA LEU A 658 -28.25 30.89 -2.01
C LEU A 658 -28.31 29.91 -0.83
N GLY A 659 -28.93 28.74 -1.03
CA GLY A 659 -29.02 27.68 0.00
C GLY A 659 -27.83 26.72 0.05
N ALA A 660 -26.86 26.81 -0.85
CA ALA A 660 -25.77 25.83 -1.00
C ALA A 660 -24.50 26.23 -0.22
N LEU A 661 -24.64 26.66 1.03
CA LEU A 661 -23.55 27.23 1.84
C LEU A 661 -22.34 26.30 2.06
N ASN A 662 -22.58 24.99 1.97
CA ASN A 662 -21.55 23.96 2.15
C ASN A 662 -21.00 23.43 0.81
N LEU A 663 -21.30 24.06 -0.33
CA LEU A 663 -20.73 23.67 -1.61
C LEU A 663 -19.21 23.77 -1.57
N GLU A 664 -18.51 22.70 -1.92
CA GLU A 664 -17.03 22.63 -1.93
C GLU A 664 -16.47 22.75 -3.36
N ARG A 665 -17.25 22.32 -4.36
CA ARG A 665 -16.82 22.28 -5.77
C ARG A 665 -17.93 22.68 -6.72
N LEU A 666 -17.59 23.58 -7.66
CA LEU A 666 -18.39 23.91 -8.82
C LEU A 666 -17.54 23.79 -10.10
N ASP A 667 -17.85 22.80 -10.94
CA ASP A 667 -17.20 22.57 -12.22
C ASP A 667 -18.18 22.86 -13.36
N CYS A 668 -17.86 23.82 -14.21
CA CYS A 668 -18.62 24.15 -15.42
C CYS A 668 -17.68 24.28 -16.62
N ASP A 669 -16.55 23.55 -16.63
CA ASP A 669 -15.61 23.58 -17.74
C ASP A 669 -16.31 23.22 -19.06
N ASN A 670 -15.87 23.82 -20.16
CA ASN A 670 -16.42 23.68 -21.50
C ASN A 670 -17.92 23.97 -21.63
N CYS A 671 -18.50 24.79 -20.74
CA CYS A 671 -19.84 25.35 -20.93
C CYS A 671 -19.79 26.57 -21.86
N GLU A 672 -19.63 26.33 -23.16
CA GLU A 672 -19.35 27.37 -24.18
C GLU A 672 -20.40 28.51 -24.23
N SER A 673 -21.66 28.20 -23.95
CA SER A 673 -22.78 29.16 -23.96
C SER A 673 -22.97 29.94 -22.66
N LEU A 674 -22.19 29.67 -21.61
CA LEU A 674 -22.37 30.30 -20.30
C LEU A 674 -22.02 31.78 -20.37
N VAL A 675 -23.01 32.66 -20.21
CA VAL A 675 -22.84 34.11 -20.42
C VAL A 675 -22.56 34.85 -19.12
N GLU A 676 -23.24 34.45 -18.05
CA GLU A 676 -23.16 35.10 -16.74
C GLU A 676 -23.27 34.08 -15.61
N LEU A 677 -22.56 34.36 -14.53
CA LEU A 677 -22.70 33.69 -13.25
C LEU A 677 -23.38 34.64 -12.27
N PRO A 678 -24.23 34.12 -11.38
CA PRO A 678 -24.73 34.91 -10.25
C PRO A 678 -23.58 35.22 -9.27
N SER A 679 -23.81 36.10 -8.31
CA SER A 679 -22.81 36.37 -7.28
C SER A 679 -22.63 35.12 -6.41
N LEU A 680 -21.41 34.58 -6.35
CA LEU A 680 -21.07 33.38 -5.60
C LEU A 680 -20.41 33.71 -4.25
N ALA A 681 -20.31 35.00 -3.90
CA ALA A 681 -19.58 35.49 -2.72
C ALA A 681 -20.07 34.89 -1.38
N HIS A 682 -21.32 34.43 -1.30
CA HIS A 682 -21.87 33.77 -0.11
C HIS A 682 -21.43 32.31 0.06
N LEU A 683 -20.82 31.68 -0.95
CA LEU A 683 -20.44 30.26 -0.92
C LEU A 683 -19.10 30.04 -0.20
N THR A 684 -19.04 30.32 1.10
CA THR A 684 -17.80 30.36 1.90
C THR A 684 -17.01 29.05 2.01
N SER A 685 -17.60 27.93 1.59
CA SER A 685 -17.00 26.58 1.66
C SER A 685 -16.38 26.11 0.33
N VAL A 686 -16.55 26.87 -0.76
CA VAL A 686 -16.08 26.47 -2.10
C VAL A 686 -14.57 26.53 -2.16
N LYS A 687 -13.93 25.38 -2.39
CA LYS A 687 -12.48 25.25 -2.56
C LYS A 687 -12.07 25.36 -4.03
N ILE A 688 -12.93 24.88 -4.94
CA ILE A 688 -12.62 24.70 -6.36
C ILE A 688 -13.71 25.30 -7.25
N LEU A 689 -13.32 26.20 -8.14
CA LEU A 689 -14.18 26.75 -9.20
C LEU A 689 -13.50 26.57 -10.56
N ARG A 690 -14.11 25.76 -11.44
CA ARG A 690 -13.61 25.51 -12.79
C ARG A 690 -14.58 26.02 -13.85
N LEU A 691 -14.10 26.94 -14.68
CA LEU A 691 -14.84 27.64 -15.74
C LEU A 691 -14.04 27.70 -17.05
N GLY A 692 -13.03 26.85 -17.20
CA GLY A 692 -12.21 26.72 -18.40
C GLY A 692 -13.09 26.45 -19.63
N GLY A 693 -12.79 27.04 -20.78
CA GLY A 693 -13.59 26.85 -22.00
C GLY A 693 -14.97 27.54 -22.02
N CYS A 694 -15.33 28.31 -20.99
CA CYS A 694 -16.55 29.14 -20.98
C CYS A 694 -16.39 30.40 -21.85
N ARG A 695 -16.32 30.23 -23.17
CA ARG A 695 -15.98 31.27 -24.15
C ARG A 695 -16.94 32.47 -24.16
N SER A 696 -18.19 32.29 -23.76
CA SER A 696 -19.20 33.35 -23.69
C SER A 696 -19.14 34.18 -22.40
N LEU A 697 -18.40 33.72 -21.37
CA LEU A 697 -18.28 34.38 -20.07
C LEU A 697 -17.34 35.57 -20.18
N LYS A 698 -17.87 36.79 -20.01
CA LYS A 698 -17.14 38.05 -20.26
C LYS A 698 -16.78 38.83 -18.99
N LYS A 699 -17.42 38.52 -17.87
CA LYS A 699 -17.20 39.18 -16.59
C LYS A 699 -16.47 38.24 -15.66
N PHE A 700 -15.52 38.78 -14.91
CA PHE A 700 -14.88 38.05 -13.82
C PHE A 700 -15.93 37.70 -12.75
N PRO A 701 -16.00 36.45 -12.26
CA PRO A 701 -17.04 36.04 -11.33
C PRO A 701 -16.83 36.68 -9.95
N GLU A 702 -17.92 37.13 -9.30
CA GLU A 702 -17.88 37.54 -7.90
C GLU A 702 -17.85 36.29 -7.02
N ILE A 703 -16.72 36.02 -6.38
CA ILE A 703 -16.40 34.75 -5.71
C ILE A 703 -16.00 34.98 -4.24
N PRO A 704 -16.14 33.98 -3.35
CA PRO A 704 -15.80 34.10 -1.94
C PRO A 704 -14.28 34.26 -1.76
N ASN A 705 -13.83 34.69 -0.57
CA ASN A 705 -12.40 34.90 -0.28
C ASN A 705 -11.61 33.61 0.03
N ASN A 706 -12.30 32.46 0.12
CA ASN A 706 -11.80 31.22 0.70
C ASN A 706 -11.81 30.06 -0.31
N PHE A 707 -11.04 30.16 -1.38
CA PHE A 707 -10.85 29.10 -2.37
C PHE A 707 -9.37 28.82 -2.64
N ASP A 708 -9.07 27.60 -3.07
CA ASP A 708 -7.70 27.14 -3.35
C ASP A 708 -7.39 27.21 -4.86
N GLU A 709 -8.37 26.92 -5.72
CA GLU A 709 -8.18 26.76 -7.17
C GLU A 709 -9.23 27.52 -7.99
N LEU A 710 -8.78 28.28 -9.00
CA LEU A 710 -9.62 29.00 -9.95
C LEU A 710 -9.12 28.82 -11.39
N ASP A 711 -9.93 28.14 -12.21
CA ASP A 711 -9.70 27.99 -13.65
C ASP A 711 -10.67 28.87 -14.46
N LEU A 712 -10.10 29.84 -15.17
CA LEU A 712 -10.79 30.76 -16.09
C LEU A 712 -10.18 30.71 -17.51
N SER A 713 -9.57 29.57 -17.87
CA SER A 713 -8.92 29.37 -19.16
C SER A 713 -9.93 29.46 -20.32
N GLU A 714 -9.52 29.91 -21.50
CA GLU A 714 -10.36 30.02 -22.71
C GLU A 714 -11.67 30.82 -22.51
N THR A 715 -11.72 31.72 -21.52
CA THR A 715 -12.89 32.58 -21.27
C THR A 715 -12.84 33.89 -22.05
N GLY A 716 -14.00 34.52 -22.22
CA GLY A 716 -14.15 35.84 -22.82
C GLY A 716 -13.84 37.01 -21.86
N ILE A 717 -13.30 36.74 -20.67
CA ILE A 717 -12.98 37.73 -19.63
C ILE A 717 -11.87 38.65 -20.13
N LYS A 718 -12.05 39.97 -19.93
CA LYS A 718 -11.12 40.99 -20.44
C LYS A 718 -10.24 41.63 -19.37
N GLU A 719 -10.68 41.61 -18.12
CA GLU A 719 -10.01 42.28 -17.01
C GLU A 719 -9.99 41.39 -15.76
N VAL A 720 -8.87 41.41 -15.04
CA VAL A 720 -8.78 40.86 -13.69
C VAL A 720 -8.99 42.02 -12.69
N PRO A 721 -10.05 41.98 -11.86
CA PRO A 721 -10.48 43.11 -11.05
C PRO A 721 -9.65 43.31 -9.76
N ASP A 722 -9.76 44.49 -9.14
CA ASP A 722 -9.01 44.88 -7.94
C ASP A 722 -9.35 44.05 -6.69
N PHE A 723 -10.58 43.54 -6.57
CA PHE A 723 -10.99 42.74 -5.40
C PHE A 723 -10.24 41.41 -5.29
N ILE A 724 -9.46 41.02 -6.30
CA ILE A 724 -8.59 39.84 -6.25
C ILE A 724 -7.65 39.85 -5.04
N GLU A 725 -7.33 41.03 -4.48
CA GLU A 725 -6.53 41.11 -3.25
C GLU A 725 -7.14 40.40 -2.03
N HIS A 726 -8.45 40.17 -2.03
CA HIS A 726 -9.15 39.54 -0.91
C HIS A 726 -9.11 38.00 -0.95
N LEU A 727 -8.56 37.41 -2.01
CA LEU A 727 -8.56 35.96 -2.25
C LEU A 727 -7.32 35.32 -1.58
N ASP A 728 -7.16 35.55 -0.28
CA ASP A 728 -5.94 35.28 0.50
C ASP A 728 -5.51 33.79 0.50
N ARG A 729 -6.43 32.85 0.27
CA ARG A 729 -6.16 31.40 0.23
C ARG A 729 -5.91 30.84 -1.17
N LEU A 730 -6.11 31.62 -2.22
CA LEU A 730 -5.93 31.16 -3.60
C LEU A 730 -4.50 30.67 -3.83
N GLN A 731 -4.36 29.42 -4.25
CA GLN A 731 -3.07 28.76 -4.53
C GLN A 731 -2.80 28.63 -6.02
N TRP A 732 -3.83 28.35 -6.83
CA TRP A 732 -3.71 28.18 -8.29
C TRP A 732 -4.70 29.04 -9.07
N LEU A 733 -4.17 29.88 -9.96
CA LEU A 733 -4.94 30.71 -10.88
C LEU A 733 -4.50 30.47 -12.32
N THR A 734 -5.40 29.98 -13.17
CA THR A 734 -5.17 29.90 -14.62
C THR A 734 -6.20 30.71 -15.40
N LEU A 735 -5.69 31.47 -16.37
CA LEU A 735 -6.43 32.27 -17.35
C LEU A 735 -5.94 31.92 -18.78
N THR A 736 -5.33 30.75 -18.98
CA THR A 736 -4.72 30.33 -20.26
C THR A 736 -5.66 30.58 -21.43
N ASN A 737 -5.19 31.20 -22.51
CA ASN A 737 -5.96 31.50 -23.72
C ASN A 737 -7.25 32.32 -23.47
N SER A 738 -7.38 33.01 -22.33
CA SER A 738 -8.48 33.96 -22.09
C SER A 738 -8.27 35.27 -22.83
N MET A 739 -9.31 36.11 -22.88
CA MET A 739 -9.26 37.42 -23.56
C MET A 739 -8.72 38.56 -22.68
N VAL A 740 -8.03 38.24 -21.59
CA VAL A 740 -7.56 39.23 -20.60
C VAL A 740 -6.51 40.15 -21.20
N LYS A 741 -6.76 41.46 -21.09
CA LYS A 741 -5.84 42.53 -21.53
C LYS A 741 -5.24 43.29 -20.37
N ASP A 742 -6.05 43.50 -19.33
CA ASP A 742 -5.72 44.30 -18.16
C ASP A 742 -5.75 43.43 -16.91
N VAL A 743 -4.62 43.35 -16.21
CA VAL A 743 -4.47 42.61 -14.96
C VAL A 743 -4.27 43.62 -13.83
N SER A 744 -5.13 43.61 -12.81
CA SER A 744 -4.99 44.50 -11.65
C SER A 744 -3.64 44.30 -10.94
N SER A 745 -3.02 45.40 -10.48
CA SER A 745 -1.83 45.35 -9.62
C SER A 745 -2.05 44.66 -8.29
N ASN A 746 -3.31 44.54 -7.85
CA ASN A 746 -3.68 43.84 -6.64
C ASN A 746 -3.45 42.33 -6.71
N ILE A 747 -3.22 41.75 -7.89
CA ILE A 747 -2.83 40.34 -8.02
C ILE A 747 -1.58 40.01 -7.19
N SER A 748 -0.65 40.96 -7.08
CA SER A 748 0.57 40.83 -6.27
C SER A 748 0.35 40.73 -4.77
N LYS A 749 -0.86 41.05 -4.27
CA LYS A 749 -1.21 40.96 -2.85
C LYS A 749 -1.63 39.54 -2.43
N LEU A 750 -1.82 38.62 -3.39
CA LEU A 750 -2.16 37.23 -3.12
C LEU A 750 -0.99 36.50 -2.43
N LYS A 751 -1.09 36.30 -1.12
CA LYS A 751 0.00 35.75 -0.31
C LYS A 751 0.20 34.24 -0.55
N SER A 752 -0.89 33.49 -0.72
CA SER A 752 -0.87 32.03 -0.83
C SER A 752 -0.73 31.50 -2.26
N LEU A 753 -0.73 32.39 -3.26
CA LEU A 753 -0.67 31.99 -4.67
C LEU A 753 0.67 31.31 -4.95
N LYS A 754 0.61 30.04 -5.34
CA LYS A 754 1.74 29.20 -5.72
C LYS A 754 1.94 29.16 -7.23
N GLU A 755 0.85 29.18 -7.98
CA GLU A 755 0.86 28.98 -9.44
C GLU A 755 -0.02 30.01 -10.16
N LEU A 756 0.57 30.72 -11.12
CA LEU A 756 -0.09 31.69 -11.98
C LEU A 756 0.15 31.37 -13.45
N GLU A 757 -0.92 31.08 -14.18
CA GLU A 757 -0.87 30.71 -15.59
C GLU A 757 -1.71 31.69 -16.43
N LEU A 758 -1.05 32.44 -17.31
CA LEU A 758 -1.62 33.48 -18.17
C LEU A 758 -1.27 33.25 -19.65
N SER A 759 -0.76 32.08 -20.01
CA SER A 759 -0.29 31.82 -21.37
C SER A 759 -1.38 32.07 -22.42
N GLY A 760 -1.01 32.67 -23.56
CA GLY A 760 -1.92 32.96 -24.67
C GLY A 760 -2.84 34.17 -24.46
N CYS A 761 -2.77 34.86 -23.32
CA CYS A 761 -3.58 36.04 -23.08
C CYS A 761 -3.09 37.26 -23.90
N PRO A 762 -3.99 38.13 -24.39
CA PRO A 762 -3.64 39.38 -25.09
C PRO A 762 -3.22 40.52 -24.14
N ILE A 763 -2.46 40.20 -23.09
CA ILE A 763 -1.98 41.16 -22.09
C ILE A 763 -0.96 42.10 -22.74
N VAL A 764 -1.13 43.41 -22.56
CA VAL A 764 -0.20 44.42 -23.11
C VAL A 764 0.88 44.80 -22.11
N LYS A 765 0.49 44.95 -20.85
CA LYS A 765 1.36 45.30 -19.73
C LYS A 765 0.96 44.46 -18.52
N PHE A 766 1.93 43.81 -17.89
CA PHE A 766 1.73 43.21 -16.57
C PHE A 766 1.93 44.29 -15.49
N PRO A 767 1.07 44.37 -14.46
CA PRO A 767 1.09 45.45 -13.49
C PRO A 767 2.43 45.58 -12.75
N THR A 768 2.85 46.82 -12.51
CA THR A 768 4.02 47.19 -11.70
C THR A 768 3.76 46.99 -10.22
N VAL A 769 4.65 46.30 -9.52
CA VAL A 769 4.70 46.27 -8.07
C VAL A 769 5.74 47.28 -7.61
N ASP A 770 5.35 48.36 -6.91
CA ASP A 770 6.32 49.31 -6.35
C ASP A 770 7.17 48.62 -5.26
N VAL A 771 8.44 48.34 -5.58
CA VAL A 771 9.42 47.63 -4.74
C VAL A 771 9.60 48.28 -3.36
N ARG A 772 9.29 49.58 -3.22
CA ARG A 772 9.42 50.34 -1.96
C ARG A 772 8.42 49.93 -0.88
N SER A 773 7.41 49.13 -1.20
CA SER A 773 6.40 48.62 -0.25
C SER A 773 6.49 47.09 -0.11
N PRO A 774 7.18 46.55 0.92
CA PRO A 774 7.28 45.11 1.18
C PRO A 774 5.93 44.38 1.33
N SER A 775 4.83 45.12 1.52
CA SER A 775 3.47 44.62 1.70
C SER A 775 2.75 44.23 0.39
N LEU A 776 3.24 44.62 -0.79
CA LEU A 776 2.59 44.38 -2.10
C LEU A 776 3.19 43.17 -2.83
N ARG A 777 3.44 42.07 -2.12
CA ARG A 777 4.38 41.03 -2.54
C ARG A 777 3.77 39.60 -2.48
N PHE A 778 3.72 38.88 -3.61
CA PHE A 778 3.46 37.43 -3.67
C PHE A 778 4.48 36.74 -2.75
N LYS A 779 4.02 35.95 -1.78
CA LYS A 779 4.92 35.33 -0.81
C LYS A 779 5.28 33.89 -1.17
N SER A 780 4.40 33.23 -1.91
CA SER A 780 4.45 31.78 -2.13
C SER A 780 4.54 31.38 -3.61
N LEU A 781 4.66 32.32 -4.55
CA LEU A 781 4.64 32.04 -5.99
C LEU A 781 5.87 31.21 -6.40
N ARG A 782 5.61 30.02 -6.95
CA ARG A 782 6.61 29.06 -7.45
C ARG A 782 6.61 28.99 -8.97
N LEU A 783 5.44 29.11 -9.60
CA LEU A 783 5.24 28.94 -11.03
C LEU A 783 4.53 30.16 -11.63
N MET A 784 5.14 30.75 -12.65
CA MET A 784 4.55 31.83 -13.44
C MET A 784 4.73 31.56 -14.94
N HIS A 785 3.63 31.31 -15.62
CA HIS A 785 3.60 31.03 -17.05
C HIS A 785 2.86 32.15 -17.80
N MET A 786 3.51 32.68 -18.82
CA MET A 786 2.96 33.71 -19.71
C MET A 786 3.35 33.41 -21.17
N ASP A 787 3.44 32.14 -21.54
CA ASP A 787 3.84 31.73 -22.88
C ASP A 787 2.83 32.22 -23.93
N ARG A 788 3.27 32.50 -25.16
CA ARG A 788 2.42 32.94 -26.27
C ARG A 788 1.63 34.24 -26.01
N CYS A 789 2.01 35.04 -25.01
CA CYS A 789 1.45 36.38 -24.78
C CYS A 789 1.99 37.39 -25.80
N LYS A 790 1.57 37.27 -27.07
CA LYS A 790 2.13 38.04 -28.19
C LYS A 790 1.97 39.55 -28.06
N SER A 791 1.03 40.04 -27.27
CA SER A 791 0.81 41.48 -27.05
C SER A 791 1.65 42.08 -25.93
N LEU A 792 2.35 41.25 -25.15
CA LEU A 792 3.07 41.68 -23.96
C LEU A 792 4.29 42.51 -24.36
N LYS A 793 4.28 43.79 -24.00
CA LYS A 793 5.34 44.76 -24.31
C LYS A 793 6.18 45.14 -23.11
N LEU A 794 5.52 45.26 -21.96
CA LEU A 794 6.12 45.78 -20.74
C LEU A 794 5.84 44.85 -19.56
N LEU A 795 6.92 44.36 -18.98
CA LEU A 795 6.99 43.62 -17.73
C LEU A 795 7.84 44.45 -16.76
N SER A 796 7.20 45.47 -16.22
CA SER A 796 7.85 46.48 -15.38
C SER A 796 7.94 45.95 -13.95
N GLU A 797 9.14 45.47 -13.61
CA GLU A 797 9.55 44.85 -12.34
C GLU A 797 8.79 43.57 -11.97
N LEU A 798 9.38 42.41 -12.30
CA LEU A 798 8.98 41.15 -11.68
C LEU A 798 9.36 41.19 -10.22
N PRO A 799 8.44 40.87 -9.34
CA PRO A 799 8.68 41.11 -7.95
C PRO A 799 9.73 40.15 -7.36
N PRO A 800 10.67 40.65 -6.55
CA PRO A 800 11.68 39.82 -5.90
C PRO A 800 11.11 39.20 -4.62
N TYR A 801 10.99 37.88 -4.55
CA TYR A 801 10.49 37.17 -3.35
C TYR A 801 11.35 35.96 -3.00
N LEU A 802 11.60 35.60 -1.74
CA LEU A 802 11.66 36.28 -0.43
C LEU A 802 12.54 35.36 0.45
N LEU A 803 13.21 35.96 1.44
CA LEU A 803 14.44 35.50 2.12
C LEU A 803 14.23 34.49 3.28
N ASP A 804 13.11 33.78 3.36
CA ASP A 804 12.81 32.95 4.55
C ASP A 804 11.79 31.84 4.25
N LEU A 805 12.27 30.75 3.63
CA LEU A 805 11.62 29.45 3.76
C LEU A 805 12.13 28.83 5.08
N ASN A 806 11.50 29.18 6.19
CA ASN A 806 11.76 28.52 7.47
C ASN A 806 11.21 27.09 7.40
N ILE A 807 12.02 26.15 6.91
CA ILE A 807 11.67 24.74 6.69
C ILE A 807 11.69 23.93 8.02
N LYS A 808 11.75 24.59 9.19
CA LYS A 808 11.73 23.91 10.49
C LYS A 808 10.35 23.44 10.99
N ASN A 809 9.26 23.68 10.25
CA ASN A 809 7.90 23.25 10.66
C ASN A 809 7.21 22.24 9.73
N LEU A 810 7.93 21.54 8.85
CA LEU A 810 7.35 20.50 7.99
C LEU A 810 7.26 19.09 8.61
N TYR A 811 7.59 18.92 9.90
CA TYR A 811 7.43 17.64 10.61
C TYR A 811 6.25 17.59 11.58
N GLN A 812 5.23 18.42 11.38
CA GLN A 812 3.98 18.29 12.12
C GLN A 812 2.76 18.59 11.25
N PHE A 813 2.71 17.96 10.08
CA PHE A 813 1.46 17.66 9.39
C PHE A 813 1.54 16.20 8.95
N ASP A 814 0.92 15.33 9.74
CA ASP A 814 0.80 13.93 9.44
C ASP A 814 0.09 13.74 8.08
N SER A 815 0.74 12.97 7.20
CA SER A 815 0.13 12.25 6.08
C SER A 815 -0.67 13.10 5.07
N LEU A 816 0.03 13.85 4.22
CA LEU A 816 -0.43 14.10 2.85
C LEU A 816 0.79 13.99 1.93
N GLY A 817 0.77 13.01 1.02
CA GLY A 817 1.81 12.79 0.04
C GLY A 817 2.01 14.03 -0.84
N ASP A 818 3.08 14.74 -0.58
CA ASP A 818 3.50 15.93 -1.30
C ASP A 818 4.72 15.54 -2.15
N ASP A 819 4.49 14.82 -3.26
CA ASP A 819 5.48 14.74 -4.35
C ASP A 819 5.49 16.09 -5.08
N CYS A 820 5.94 17.14 -4.38
CA CYS A 820 6.14 18.46 -4.97
C CYS A 820 7.62 18.58 -5.32
N TYR A 821 7.93 18.41 -6.60
CA TYR A 821 9.21 18.85 -7.16
C TYR A 821 9.46 20.30 -6.71
N ASP A 822 10.54 20.57 -5.96
CA ASP A 822 10.95 21.93 -5.55
C ASP A 822 11.49 22.69 -6.78
N VAL A 823 10.63 22.91 -7.77
CA VAL A 823 10.98 23.43 -9.09
C VAL A 823 10.31 24.80 -9.30
N PHE A 824 11.11 25.78 -9.71
CA PHE A 824 10.68 27.16 -9.94
C PHE A 824 10.66 27.48 -11.42
N TRP A 825 9.49 27.83 -11.97
CA TRP A 825 9.32 28.11 -13.40
C TRP A 825 8.89 29.56 -13.68
N MET A 826 9.59 30.18 -14.62
CA MET A 826 9.26 31.49 -15.19
C MET A 826 9.30 31.41 -16.72
N LEU A 827 8.17 31.13 -17.34
CA LEU A 827 8.09 30.86 -18.78
C LEU A 827 7.40 32.02 -19.52
N PHE A 828 8.11 32.62 -20.48
CA PHE A 828 7.64 33.71 -21.35
C PHE A 828 7.82 33.37 -22.84
N CYS A 829 7.79 32.08 -23.20
CA CYS A 829 8.07 31.59 -24.53
C CYS A 829 7.19 32.28 -25.57
N ASN A 830 7.73 32.63 -26.74
CA ASN A 830 7.03 33.28 -27.84
C ASN A 830 6.41 34.67 -27.53
N CYS A 831 6.85 35.35 -26.47
CA CYS A 831 6.48 36.75 -26.16
C CYS A 831 7.35 37.77 -26.94
N PHE A 832 7.36 37.71 -28.27
CA PHE A 832 8.33 38.44 -29.11
C PHE A 832 8.26 39.98 -29.05
N ASN A 833 7.21 40.54 -28.45
CA ASN A 833 7.05 41.99 -28.31
C ASN A 833 7.60 42.57 -27.00
N LEU A 834 8.22 41.74 -26.14
CA LEU A 834 8.88 42.20 -24.92
C LEU A 834 9.97 43.23 -25.25
N ASN A 835 9.90 44.39 -24.60
CA ASN A 835 10.95 45.40 -24.74
C ASN A 835 12.23 44.99 -23.96
N GLN A 836 13.34 45.69 -24.25
CA GLN A 836 14.63 45.40 -23.62
C GLN A 836 14.62 45.56 -22.09
N GLU A 837 13.81 46.49 -21.57
CA GLU A 837 13.63 46.67 -20.14
C GLU A 837 13.00 45.43 -19.48
N SER A 838 12.01 44.83 -20.14
CA SER A 838 11.32 43.63 -19.69
C SER A 838 12.24 42.42 -19.69
N THR A 839 13.01 42.21 -20.75
CA THR A 839 13.98 41.10 -20.81
C THR A 839 15.06 41.27 -19.74
N ASN A 840 15.59 42.48 -19.55
CA ASN A 840 16.54 42.77 -18.47
C ASN A 840 15.95 42.48 -17.08
N ASN A 841 14.65 42.77 -16.86
CA ASN A 841 13.95 42.49 -15.61
C ASN A 841 13.78 40.99 -15.37
N ILE A 842 13.41 40.22 -16.41
CA ILE A 842 13.32 38.76 -16.34
C ILE A 842 14.67 38.15 -15.93
N GLU A 843 15.74 38.55 -16.61
CA GLU A 843 17.10 38.09 -16.30
C GLU A 843 17.54 38.47 -14.88
N ALA A 844 17.26 39.70 -14.46
CA ALA A 844 17.60 40.17 -13.13
C ALA A 844 16.86 39.38 -12.05
N ASN A 845 15.57 39.09 -12.26
CA ASN A 845 14.75 38.32 -11.32
C ASN A 845 15.23 36.86 -11.24
N ALA A 846 15.49 36.20 -12.37
CA ALA A 846 16.05 34.85 -12.41
C ALA A 846 17.38 34.75 -11.63
N MET A 847 18.31 35.68 -11.88
CA MET A 847 19.61 35.70 -11.17
C MET A 847 19.46 35.97 -9.66
N LEU A 848 18.51 36.83 -9.27
CA LEU A 848 18.22 37.09 -7.85
C LEU A 848 17.64 35.84 -7.17
N LYS A 849 16.73 35.13 -7.83
CA LYS A 849 16.11 33.92 -7.28
C LYS A 849 17.14 32.80 -7.12
N ILE A 850 17.98 32.55 -8.13
CA ILE A 850 19.05 31.57 -8.02
C ILE A 850 20.02 31.93 -6.90
N ARG A 851 20.40 33.20 -6.76
CA ARG A 851 21.26 33.64 -5.65
C ARG A 851 20.64 33.37 -4.27
N SER A 852 19.32 33.48 -4.14
CA SER A 852 18.61 33.13 -2.91
C SER A 852 18.66 31.62 -2.65
N LEU A 853 18.29 30.82 -3.66
CA LEU A 853 18.28 29.36 -3.58
C LEU A 853 19.69 28.78 -3.34
N ALA A 854 20.73 29.42 -3.88
CA ALA A 854 22.13 29.02 -3.72
C ALA A 854 22.54 28.87 -2.24
N LYS A 855 22.03 29.73 -1.34
CA LYS A 855 22.29 29.62 0.10
C LYS A 855 21.57 28.43 0.73
N GLU A 856 20.31 28.22 0.38
CA GLU A 856 19.49 27.12 0.90
C GLU A 856 19.99 25.77 0.41
N TRP A 857 20.34 25.67 -0.88
CA TRP A 857 20.91 24.47 -1.48
C TRP A 857 22.30 24.15 -0.89
N ALA A 858 23.14 25.16 -0.66
CA ALA A 858 24.43 24.98 0.02
C ALA A 858 24.26 24.49 1.47
N ALA A 859 23.28 25.01 2.21
CA ALA A 859 23.00 24.58 3.59
C ALA A 859 22.49 23.12 3.69
N ARG A 860 21.97 22.57 2.60
CA ARG A 860 21.45 21.18 2.51
C ARG A 860 22.39 20.23 1.76
N TYR A 861 23.59 20.68 1.44
CA TYR A 861 24.53 19.88 0.70
C TYR A 861 24.84 18.58 1.46
N GLY A 862 24.57 17.42 0.84
CA GLY A 862 24.80 16.09 1.43
C GLY A 862 23.61 15.43 2.13
N THR A 863 22.42 16.05 2.19
CA THR A 863 21.19 15.38 2.64
C THR A 863 20.56 14.59 1.49
N GLU A 864 20.23 13.31 1.69
CA GLU A 864 19.54 12.49 0.69
C GLU A 864 18.12 13.04 0.44
N TYR A 865 17.79 13.35 -0.82
CA TYR A 865 16.43 13.69 -1.25
C TYR A 865 15.69 12.40 -1.62
N GLU A 866 14.45 12.23 -1.16
CA GLU A 866 13.62 11.04 -1.47
C GLU A 866 13.04 11.04 -2.90
N SER A 867 13.28 12.10 -3.71
CA SER A 867 12.72 12.27 -5.06
C SER A 867 13.73 11.94 -6.16
N ASP A 868 13.25 11.32 -7.26
CA ASP A 868 14.03 10.98 -8.46
C ASP A 868 14.53 12.20 -9.27
N TYR A 869 14.13 13.44 -8.90
CA TYR A 869 14.46 14.66 -9.67
C TYR A 869 15.00 15.79 -8.78
N PRO A 870 16.13 16.44 -9.13
CA PRO A 870 16.70 17.51 -8.32
C PRO A 870 15.84 18.79 -8.39
N PRO A 871 15.61 19.47 -7.25
CA PRO A 871 15.05 20.82 -7.22
C PRO A 871 15.78 21.75 -8.20
N SER A 872 15.03 22.47 -9.05
CA SER A 872 15.61 23.25 -10.15
C SER A 872 14.89 24.56 -10.44
N LEU A 873 15.58 25.50 -11.08
CA LEU A 873 15.01 26.74 -11.59
C LEU A 873 15.11 26.75 -13.11
N ILE A 874 13.98 27.03 -13.77
CA ILE A 874 13.90 27.18 -15.22
C ILE A 874 13.24 28.52 -15.55
N CYS A 875 13.96 29.37 -16.27
CA CYS A 875 13.42 30.62 -16.81
C CYS A 875 13.64 30.67 -18.31
N CYS A 876 12.60 30.96 -19.10
CA CYS A 876 12.67 31.02 -20.55
C CYS A 876 12.02 32.30 -21.10
N PHE A 877 12.69 32.97 -22.03
CA PHE A 877 12.14 34.14 -22.73
C PHE A 877 12.72 34.28 -24.15
N PRO A 878 12.06 35.01 -25.08
CA PRO A 878 12.55 35.18 -26.44
C PRO A 878 13.81 36.04 -26.47
N GLY A 879 14.81 35.60 -27.24
CA GLY A 879 16.06 36.32 -27.40
C GLY A 879 17.17 35.47 -28.00
N ASN A 880 18.12 36.13 -28.66
CA ASN A 880 19.23 35.49 -29.35
C ASN A 880 20.61 35.91 -28.82
N LYS A 881 20.66 36.53 -27.63
CA LYS A 881 21.89 37.06 -27.00
C LYS A 881 21.96 36.62 -25.55
N ILE A 882 23.18 36.42 -25.07
CA ILE A 882 23.49 36.21 -23.66
C ILE A 882 23.96 37.54 -23.08
N SER A 883 23.41 37.95 -21.95
CA SER A 883 23.77 39.20 -21.29
C SER A 883 25.21 39.18 -20.75
N THR A 884 26.07 39.98 -21.37
CA THR A 884 27.50 40.15 -21.01
C THR A 884 27.70 40.66 -19.58
N ASN A 885 26.73 41.39 -19.04
CA ASN A 885 26.80 41.93 -17.68
C ASN A 885 26.44 40.91 -16.60
N LYS A 886 25.81 39.78 -16.98
CA LYS A 886 25.38 38.72 -16.05
C LYS A 886 26.25 37.47 -16.17
N PHE A 887 26.57 37.07 -17.40
CA PHE A 887 27.41 35.90 -17.69
C PHE A 887 28.77 36.37 -18.18
N LYS A 888 29.78 36.29 -17.31
CA LYS A 888 31.17 36.66 -17.64
C LYS A 888 31.79 35.68 -18.65
N TYR A 889 31.43 34.40 -18.54
CA TYR A 889 31.94 33.33 -19.39
C TYR A 889 30.84 32.93 -20.39
N GLN A 890 31.13 33.04 -21.68
CA GLN A 890 30.19 32.77 -22.77
C GLN A 890 30.91 32.15 -23.96
N SER A 891 30.20 31.34 -24.74
CA SER A 891 30.69 30.65 -25.93
C SER A 891 29.64 30.68 -27.04
N MET A 892 30.09 30.62 -28.29
CA MET A 892 29.25 30.51 -29.49
C MET A 892 29.00 29.05 -29.90
N ASN A 893 29.32 28.11 -29.01
CA ASN A 893 29.16 26.67 -29.18
C ASN A 893 28.35 26.10 -28.00
N SER A 894 28.09 24.78 -28.01
CA SER A 894 27.47 24.03 -26.92
C SER A 894 28.39 23.73 -25.73
N SER A 895 29.63 24.24 -25.73
CA SER A 895 30.60 24.00 -24.66
C SER A 895 31.39 25.25 -24.27
N LEU A 896 31.86 25.29 -23.02
CA LEU A 896 32.54 26.42 -22.40
C LEU A 896 33.49 25.96 -21.27
N SER A 897 34.67 26.57 -21.17
CA SER A 897 35.57 26.43 -20.02
C SER A 897 35.79 27.76 -19.30
N LEU A 898 35.91 27.73 -17.98
CA LEU A 898 36.11 28.90 -17.14
C LEU A 898 37.10 28.64 -16.01
N LYS A 899 37.73 29.72 -15.52
CA LYS A 899 38.58 29.69 -14.33
C LYS A 899 37.76 30.00 -13.07
N ILE A 900 37.91 29.16 -12.07
CA ILE A 900 37.32 29.33 -10.74
C ILE A 900 38.23 30.25 -9.92
N ALA A 901 37.64 31.22 -9.21
CA ALA A 901 38.39 32.12 -8.34
C ALA A 901 39.02 31.33 -7.17
N PRO A 902 40.26 31.62 -6.73
CA PRO A 902 40.91 30.89 -5.65
C PRO A 902 40.12 30.99 -4.33
N ASN A 903 40.13 29.92 -3.53
CA ASN A 903 39.52 29.91 -2.20
C ASN A 903 40.46 30.60 -1.20
N GLY A 904 40.07 31.79 -0.72
CA GLY A 904 40.95 32.72 0.00
C GLY A 904 41.19 32.42 1.49
N GLY A 905 40.61 31.35 2.07
CA GLY A 905 40.99 30.85 3.40
C GLY A 905 39.89 30.19 4.24
N GLY A 906 40.25 29.08 4.89
CA GLY A 906 39.73 28.55 6.17
C GLY A 906 38.35 27.87 6.22
N GLY A 907 37.36 28.33 5.44
CA GLY A 907 35.97 27.84 5.50
C GLY A 907 35.56 26.99 4.29
N SER A 908 34.53 26.16 4.47
CA SER A 908 33.85 25.46 3.38
C SER A 908 33.11 26.48 2.51
N ARG A 909 33.48 26.57 1.24
CA ARG A 909 32.84 27.40 0.21
C ARG A 909 32.08 26.48 -0.74
N PHE A 910 30.93 26.90 -1.22
CA PHE A 910 30.15 26.20 -2.23
C PHE A 910 30.14 26.99 -3.55
N LEU A 911 30.26 26.25 -4.65
CA LEU A 911 30.10 26.71 -6.02
C LEU A 911 28.67 26.41 -6.46
N VAL A 912 27.93 27.42 -6.90
CA VAL A 912 26.60 27.24 -7.50
C VAL A 912 26.63 27.72 -8.94
N PHE A 913 26.43 26.79 -9.87
CA PHE A 913 26.49 27.07 -11.30
C PHE A 913 25.11 27.49 -11.84
N VAL A 914 25.12 28.58 -12.62
CA VAL A 914 23.96 29.05 -13.39
C VAL A 914 24.31 28.99 -14.86
N ILE A 915 23.47 28.32 -15.63
CA ILE A 915 23.64 28.16 -17.07
C ILE A 915 22.68 29.09 -17.79
N CYS A 916 23.17 29.73 -18.85
CA CYS A 916 22.37 30.40 -19.86
C CYS A 916 22.55 29.68 -21.20
N LEU A 917 21.47 29.17 -21.79
CA LEU A 917 21.49 28.52 -23.10
C LEU A 917 20.64 29.33 -24.09
N VAL A 918 21.17 29.54 -25.30
CA VAL A 918 20.40 30.10 -26.42
C VAL A 918 20.12 28.96 -27.39
N TYR A 919 18.84 28.73 -27.61
CA TYR A 919 18.34 27.71 -28.52
C TYR A 919 17.60 28.36 -29.70
N ASN A 920 17.62 27.72 -30.87
CA ASN A 920 16.91 28.15 -32.07
C ASN A 920 16.15 27.00 -32.74
N ASN A 921 14.86 27.20 -33.01
CA ASN A 921 14.00 26.22 -33.68
C ASN A 921 13.88 26.40 -35.21
N LEU A 922 14.55 27.40 -35.81
CA LEU A 922 14.50 27.68 -37.26
C LEU A 922 15.02 26.53 -38.16
N HIS A 923 15.72 25.54 -37.57
CA HIS A 923 16.31 24.40 -38.29
C HIS A 923 15.68 23.05 -37.96
N ALA A 924 14.67 22.98 -37.08
CA ALA A 924 13.90 21.75 -36.94
C ALA A 924 12.97 21.63 -38.15
N SER A 925 13.46 20.97 -39.19
CA SER A 925 12.60 20.40 -40.23
C SER A 925 11.47 19.63 -39.53
N ASP A 926 10.22 20.00 -39.83
CA ASP A 926 8.99 19.31 -39.42
C ASP A 926 9.23 17.83 -39.09
N PRO A 927 9.13 17.39 -37.82
CA PRO A 927 9.12 15.97 -37.53
C PRO A 927 7.74 15.34 -37.77
N ILE A 928 6.68 16.13 -38.02
CA ILE A 928 5.34 15.58 -38.22
C ILE A 928 4.61 16.42 -39.28
N GLY A 929 4.66 15.93 -40.52
CA GLY A 929 3.76 16.39 -41.57
C GLY A 929 2.32 16.38 -41.07
N THR A 930 1.61 17.47 -41.35
CA THR A 930 0.15 17.63 -41.35
C THR A 930 -0.64 16.36 -40.99
N THR A 931 -0.70 16.06 -39.70
CA THR A 931 -1.71 15.22 -39.10
C THR A 931 -2.18 15.98 -37.88
N ASP A 932 -3.49 16.13 -37.80
CA ASP A 932 -4.21 16.85 -36.78
C ASP A 932 -3.86 16.31 -35.38
N LEU A 933 -2.90 16.95 -34.71
CA LEU A 933 -2.44 16.58 -33.35
C LEU A 933 -3.32 17.19 -32.25
N THR A 934 -4.47 17.79 -32.60
CA THR A 934 -5.48 18.22 -31.61
C THR A 934 -5.97 17.08 -30.70
N HIS A 935 -5.63 15.82 -31.02
CA HIS A 935 -5.99 14.63 -30.23
C HIS A 935 -4.81 13.86 -29.61
N CYS A 936 -3.56 14.34 -29.69
CA CYS A 936 -2.42 13.71 -29.03
C CYS A 936 -2.10 14.38 -27.68
N ARG A 937 -2.56 13.77 -26.57
CA ARG A 937 -2.24 14.15 -25.18
C ARG A 937 -1.09 13.31 -24.59
N SER A 938 -0.01 13.08 -25.34
CA SER A 938 1.22 12.44 -24.83
C SER A 938 2.07 13.43 -24.05
N ILE A 939 2.64 12.97 -22.93
CA ILE A 939 3.57 13.76 -22.11
C ILE A 939 4.86 13.93 -22.94
N THR A 940 5.26 15.18 -23.13
CA THR A 940 6.52 15.57 -23.78
C THR A 940 7.31 16.39 -22.78
N HIS A 941 8.60 16.07 -22.62
CA HIS A 941 9.50 16.80 -21.72
C HIS A 941 10.71 17.27 -22.52
N VAL A 942 11.15 18.51 -22.24
CA VAL A 942 12.45 18.99 -22.71
C VAL A 942 13.44 18.70 -21.61
N VAL A 943 14.48 17.94 -21.93
CA VAL A 943 15.57 17.58 -21.02
C VAL A 943 16.77 18.44 -21.37
N PHE A 944 17.27 19.18 -20.38
CA PHE A 944 18.52 19.92 -20.49
C PHE A 944 19.60 19.12 -19.78
N THR A 945 20.57 18.61 -20.53
CA THR A 945 21.71 17.86 -19.97
C THR A 945 22.92 18.79 -19.91
N CYS A 946 23.53 18.88 -18.74
CA CYS A 946 24.81 19.55 -18.54
C CYS A 946 25.83 18.55 -18.02
N GLU A 947 26.79 18.19 -18.87
CA GLU A 947 27.99 17.49 -18.44
C GLU A 947 29.05 18.53 -18.03
N TYR A 948 29.65 18.36 -16.87
CA TYR A 948 30.72 19.26 -16.43
C TYR A 948 31.82 18.55 -15.67
N GLN A 949 33.03 19.10 -15.81
CA GLN A 949 34.24 18.56 -15.21
C GLN A 949 34.93 19.65 -14.39
N LEU A 950 35.25 19.34 -13.13
CA LEU A 950 35.99 20.22 -12.22
C LEU A 950 37.42 19.68 -12.02
N THR A 951 38.41 20.56 -12.06
CA THR A 951 39.83 20.20 -11.89
C THR A 951 40.50 21.00 -10.76
N ALA A 952 41.15 20.29 -9.84
CA ALA A 952 41.95 20.88 -8.76
C ALA A 952 43.45 20.65 -9.01
N THR A 953 44.33 21.51 -8.49
CA THR A 953 45.78 21.31 -8.61
C THR A 953 46.30 20.22 -7.69
N ASP A 954 47.26 19.44 -8.23
CA ASP A 954 47.99 18.39 -7.53
C ASP A 954 48.55 18.88 -6.19
N GLY A 955 47.90 18.50 -5.09
CA GLY A 955 48.52 18.42 -3.77
C GLY A 955 49.54 17.29 -3.75
N GLY A 956 50.67 17.48 -4.43
CA GLY A 956 51.91 16.70 -4.35
C GLY A 956 51.79 15.24 -3.88
N ASN A 957 51.16 14.37 -4.67
CA ASN A 957 51.57 12.99 -4.94
C ASN A 957 50.51 12.27 -5.79
N GLY A 958 50.67 12.36 -7.11
CA GLY A 958 50.26 11.32 -8.06
C GLY A 958 48.78 10.97 -8.11
N GLY A 959 47.96 11.88 -8.66
CA GLY A 959 46.59 11.60 -9.07
C GLY A 959 45.77 12.87 -9.09
N GLY A 960 45.91 13.69 -10.13
CA GLY A 960 45.10 14.89 -10.31
C GLY A 960 43.63 14.53 -10.23
N GLY A 961 42.97 14.91 -9.15
CA GLY A 961 41.56 14.66 -8.93
C GLY A 961 40.77 15.49 -9.92
N TYR A 962 40.13 14.81 -10.88
CA TYR A 962 39.09 15.41 -11.70
C TYR A 962 37.77 14.73 -11.35
N GLU A 963 36.72 15.54 -11.24
CA GLU A 963 35.36 15.05 -10.99
C GLU A 963 34.54 15.31 -12.25
N LYS A 964 34.03 14.25 -12.88
CA LYS A 964 33.07 14.34 -13.99
C LYS A 964 31.67 14.16 -13.44
N LEU A 965 30.79 15.11 -13.77
CA LEU A 965 29.44 15.20 -13.24
C LEU A 965 28.47 15.43 -14.40
N GLU A 966 27.22 15.02 -14.19
CA GLU A 966 26.12 15.21 -15.13
C GLU A 966 24.92 15.70 -14.34
N SER A 967 24.23 16.69 -14.88
CA SER A 967 22.99 17.24 -14.32
C SER A 967 21.92 17.24 -15.41
N GLU A 968 20.73 16.74 -15.08
CA GLU A 968 19.57 16.73 -15.97
C GLU A 968 18.44 17.57 -15.38
N ILE A 969 18.01 18.57 -16.13
CA ILE A 969 16.90 19.46 -15.76
C ILE A 969 15.72 19.20 -16.69
N TYR A 970 14.55 18.96 -16.12
CA TYR A 970 13.36 18.56 -16.85
C TYR A 970 12.34 19.71 -16.93
N LEU A 971 11.96 20.10 -18.13
CA LEU A 971 10.85 21.01 -18.37
C LEU A 971 9.63 20.22 -18.86
N SER A 972 8.59 20.16 -18.03
CA SER A 972 7.31 19.53 -18.33
C SER A 972 6.20 20.57 -18.41
N SER A 973 5.31 20.48 -19.41
CA SER A 973 4.18 21.41 -19.56
C SER A 973 2.85 20.69 -19.39
N PHE A 974 1.94 21.24 -18.59
CA PHE A 974 0.68 20.59 -18.21
C PHE A 974 -0.42 20.62 -19.29
N SER A 975 -0.32 21.46 -20.33
CA SER A 975 -1.41 21.68 -21.31
C SER A 975 -1.01 21.44 -22.76
N GLU A 976 0.16 21.90 -23.21
CA GLU A 976 0.74 21.68 -24.53
C GLU A 976 2.26 21.81 -24.47
N PRO A 977 3.05 21.06 -25.27
CA PRO A 977 4.49 21.24 -25.30
C PRO A 977 4.93 22.68 -25.58
N VAL A 978 5.93 23.14 -24.83
CA VAL A 978 6.57 24.45 -25.03
C VAL A 978 7.30 24.47 -26.38
N LYS A 979 6.58 24.84 -27.45
CA LYS A 979 7.17 25.04 -28.78
C LYS A 979 7.73 26.44 -28.91
N CYS A 980 9.03 26.60 -28.75
CA CYS A 980 9.75 27.84 -29.04
C CYS A 980 9.80 28.07 -30.56
N GLN A 981 9.20 29.15 -31.09
CA GLN A 981 9.06 29.37 -32.55
C GLN A 981 10.29 30.03 -33.21
N ASP A 982 11.25 30.52 -32.43
CA ASP A 982 12.45 31.26 -32.86
C ASP A 982 13.53 31.14 -31.76
N TYR A 983 14.52 32.02 -31.75
CA TYR A 983 15.53 32.11 -30.70
C TYR A 983 14.93 32.35 -29.31
N HIS A 984 15.28 31.49 -28.37
CA HIS A 984 14.91 31.60 -26.95
C HIS A 984 16.14 31.45 -26.06
N VAL A 985 16.11 32.15 -24.94
CA VAL A 985 17.13 32.13 -23.90
C VAL A 985 16.58 31.40 -22.69
N PHE A 986 17.32 30.39 -22.22
CA PHE A 986 17.02 29.60 -21.03
C PHE A 986 18.02 29.90 -19.93
N PHE A 987 17.54 30.20 -18.72
CA PHE A 987 18.35 30.31 -17.50
C PHE A 987 18.02 29.10 -16.63
N LEU A 988 19.05 28.32 -16.29
CA LEU A 988 18.92 27.01 -15.65
C LEU A 988 19.88 26.91 -14.45
N SER A 989 19.42 26.29 -13.37
CA SER A 989 20.26 25.90 -12.22
C SER A 989 19.51 24.86 -11.39
N ALA A 990 20.23 23.90 -10.80
CA ALA A 990 19.63 22.84 -9.99
C ALA A 990 20.50 22.49 -8.77
N THR A 991 19.95 21.78 -7.79
CA THR A 991 20.66 21.43 -6.55
C THR A 991 21.90 20.58 -6.76
N ASP A 992 21.87 19.69 -7.76
CA ASP A 992 22.98 18.83 -8.17
C ASP A 992 24.11 19.61 -8.87
N MET A 993 23.85 20.87 -9.25
CA MET A 993 24.83 21.85 -9.73
C MET A 993 25.46 22.69 -8.59
N VAL A 994 25.17 22.36 -7.34
CA VAL A 994 25.87 22.90 -6.16
C VAL A 994 27.01 21.94 -5.82
N LYS A 995 28.22 22.47 -5.63
CA LYS A 995 29.41 21.67 -5.27
C LYS A 995 30.21 22.33 -4.17
N GLU A 996 30.63 21.54 -3.19
CA GLU A 996 31.62 22.00 -2.23
C GLU A 996 32.95 22.25 -2.94
N ASP A 997 33.57 23.39 -2.69
CA ASP A 997 34.78 23.80 -3.38
C ASP A 997 36.02 23.14 -2.77
N GLN A 998 36.55 22.15 -3.48
CA GLN A 998 37.75 21.40 -3.09
C GLN A 998 39.06 22.06 -3.55
N ASN A 999 39.07 23.39 -3.74
CA ASN A 999 40.14 24.16 -4.39
C ASN A 999 40.23 23.91 -5.90
N TYR A 1000 39.08 23.88 -6.56
CA TYR A 1000 39.04 23.76 -8.02
C TYR A 1000 39.58 25.04 -8.68
N GLU A 1001 40.35 24.89 -9.76
CA GLU A 1001 40.94 26.00 -10.52
C GLU A 1001 40.23 26.23 -11.86
N GLU A 1002 39.73 25.16 -12.48
CA GLU A 1002 39.08 25.21 -13.79
C GLU A 1002 37.83 24.32 -13.79
N ALA A 1003 36.84 24.76 -14.58
CA ALA A 1003 35.63 24.01 -14.88
C ALA A 1003 35.35 24.04 -16.38
N SER A 1004 35.02 22.89 -16.96
CA SER A 1004 34.58 22.76 -18.35
C SER A 1004 33.17 22.18 -18.42
N PHE A 1005 32.34 22.70 -19.32
CA PHE A 1005 30.93 22.35 -19.48
C PHE A 1005 30.62 21.98 -20.93
N GLU A 1006 29.76 20.99 -21.10
CA GLU A 1006 29.12 20.61 -22.36
C GLU A 1006 27.61 20.52 -22.14
N PHE A 1007 26.84 21.14 -23.05
CA PHE A 1007 25.40 21.31 -22.92
C PHE A 1007 24.68 20.65 -24.08
N ASP A 1008 23.66 19.87 -23.75
CA ASP A 1008 22.77 19.25 -24.71
C ASP A 1008 21.30 19.49 -24.33
N ILE A 1009 20.43 19.56 -25.32
CA ILE A 1009 18.99 19.74 -25.13
C ILE A 1009 18.28 18.67 -25.94
N ARG A 1010 17.44 17.86 -25.29
CA ARG A 1010 16.70 16.77 -25.93
C ARG A 1010 15.21 16.96 -25.77
N TYR A 1011 14.48 16.60 -26.83
CA TYR A 1011 13.03 16.58 -26.84
C TYR A 1011 12.54 15.14 -26.82
N CYS A 1012 11.95 14.71 -25.70
CA CYS A 1012 11.51 13.31 -25.53
C CYS A 1012 10.06 13.14 -25.99
N ILE A 1013 9.86 12.37 -27.06
CA ILE A 1013 8.55 11.85 -27.50
C ILE A 1013 8.63 10.33 -27.33
N PHE A 1014 7.53 9.68 -26.91
CA PHE A 1014 7.45 8.31 -26.36
C PHE A 1014 8.20 7.15 -27.08
N GLU A 1015 8.83 7.34 -28.25
CA GLU A 1015 9.72 6.37 -28.90
C GLU A 1015 10.92 7.00 -29.68
N ASP A 1016 11.07 8.34 -29.72
CA ASP A 1016 12.16 9.03 -30.45
C ASP A 1016 12.65 10.27 -29.65
N ASP A 1017 13.94 10.33 -29.36
CA ASP A 1017 14.62 11.53 -28.83
C ASP A 1017 15.11 12.40 -29.99
N VAL A 1018 14.77 13.69 -29.96
CA VAL A 1018 15.27 14.66 -30.94
C VAL A 1018 16.26 15.59 -30.27
N ASP A 1019 17.53 15.51 -30.66
CA ASP A 1019 18.59 16.39 -30.19
C ASP A 1019 18.40 17.81 -30.76
N MET A 1020 18.47 18.80 -29.89
CA MET A 1020 18.27 20.21 -30.18
C MET A 1020 19.61 20.95 -30.06
N LYS A 1021 20.02 21.63 -31.14
CA LYS A 1021 21.30 22.34 -31.17
C LYS A 1021 21.30 23.58 -30.26
N VAL A 1022 22.22 23.61 -29.30
CA VAL A 1022 22.58 24.80 -28.51
C VAL A 1022 23.42 25.74 -29.38
N GLU A 1023 22.93 26.96 -29.62
CA GLU A 1023 23.60 27.95 -30.47
C GLU A 1023 24.61 28.80 -29.69
N ARG A 1024 24.34 29.06 -28.41
CA ARG A 1024 25.25 29.78 -27.51
C ARG A 1024 25.06 29.27 -26.09
N CYS A 1025 26.12 29.26 -25.31
CA CYS A 1025 26.04 28.96 -23.88
C CYS A 1025 26.82 30.00 -23.05
N GLY A 1026 26.43 30.14 -21.79
CA GLY A 1026 27.10 30.99 -20.82
C GLY A 1026 26.96 30.40 -19.42
N VAL A 1027 27.98 30.61 -18.60
CA VAL A 1027 28.00 30.12 -17.21
C VAL A 1027 28.35 31.27 -16.26
N HIS A 1028 27.58 31.34 -15.17
CA HIS A 1028 27.85 32.19 -14.02
C HIS A 1028 28.07 31.30 -12.79
N VAL A 1029 29.00 31.69 -11.93
CA VAL A 1029 29.33 30.96 -10.69
C VAL A 1029 29.03 31.87 -9.51
N PHE A 1030 28.10 31.46 -8.65
CA PHE A 1030 27.94 32.05 -7.34
C PHE A 1030 28.86 31.35 -6.34
N TYR A 1031 29.54 32.15 -5.52
CA TYR A 1031 30.36 31.68 -4.41
C TYR A 1031 29.57 31.90 -3.12
N VAL A 1032 29.32 30.82 -2.38
CA VAL A 1032 28.53 30.82 -1.14
C VAL A 1032 29.40 30.26 -0.01
N ASP A 1033 29.69 31.07 1.00
CA ASP A 1033 30.44 30.61 2.17
C ASP A 1033 29.50 29.90 3.16
N ALA A 1034 29.94 28.80 3.78
CA ALA A 1034 29.20 28.16 4.85
C ALA A 1034 29.15 29.10 6.08
N GLU A 1035 27.95 29.37 6.59
CA GLU A 1035 27.83 30.12 7.84
C GLU A 1035 28.43 29.29 8.99
N SER A 1036 29.40 29.85 9.73
CA SER A 1036 30.03 29.19 10.85
C SER A 1036 29.06 29.13 12.04
N ASP A 1037 28.26 28.07 12.12
CA ASP A 1037 27.53 27.72 13.34
C ASP A 1037 28.52 27.30 14.42
N THR A 1038 29.05 28.29 15.15
CA THR A 1038 29.69 28.05 16.44
C THR A 1038 28.61 27.88 17.50
N VAL A 1039 27.94 26.73 17.50
CA VAL A 1039 27.25 26.24 18.70
C VAL A 1039 28.31 25.66 19.61
N ALA A 1040 28.81 26.51 20.51
CA ALA A 1040 29.56 26.08 21.67
C ALA A 1040 28.68 25.14 22.50
N THR A 1041 29.13 23.91 22.66
CA THR A 1041 28.71 23.03 23.75
C THR A 1041 29.16 23.66 25.07
N ASP A 1042 28.25 24.28 25.81
CA ASP A 1042 28.25 24.14 27.27
C ASP A 1042 26.87 24.50 27.83
N GLY A 1043 26.36 23.62 28.68
CA GLY A 1043 25.12 23.87 29.40
C GLY A 1043 25.37 24.83 30.56
N THR A 1044 24.48 25.80 30.73
CA THR A 1044 23.81 26.21 32.00
C THR A 1044 23.07 27.52 31.78
N ASP A 1045 22.01 27.71 32.58
CA ASP A 1045 21.09 28.84 32.64
C ASP A 1045 21.71 30.23 32.44
N ASP A 1046 21.01 31.15 31.75
CA ASP A 1046 20.40 32.30 32.44
C ASP A 1046 19.74 33.31 31.48
N THR A 1047 18.53 33.69 31.86
CA THR A 1047 17.73 34.80 31.37
C THR A 1047 18.30 36.14 31.85
N ASP A 1048 19.22 36.77 31.12
CA ASP A 1048 19.51 38.22 31.33
C ASP A 1048 20.21 38.94 30.15
N ALA A 1049 20.32 38.34 28.96
CA ALA A 1049 21.12 38.89 27.85
C ALA A 1049 20.31 39.67 26.78
N THR A 1050 19.00 39.85 26.95
CA THR A 1050 18.13 40.46 25.93
C THR A 1050 18.05 41.98 25.99
N GLU A 1051 18.42 42.64 27.10
CA GLU A 1051 18.31 44.11 27.20
C GLU A 1051 19.57 44.89 26.79
N LYS A 1052 20.76 44.27 26.73
CA LYS A 1052 21.99 44.96 26.28
C LYS A 1052 22.22 44.96 24.77
N ARG A 1053 21.61 44.05 24.00
CA ARG A 1053 21.75 44.00 22.53
C ARG A 1053 20.90 45.04 21.79
N HIS A 1054 19.85 45.59 22.41
CA HIS A 1054 19.04 46.64 21.79
C HIS A 1054 19.63 48.05 21.89
N ALA A 1055 20.55 48.32 22.82
CA ALA A 1055 21.19 49.63 22.96
C ALA A 1055 22.32 49.85 21.94
N GLY A 1056 23.14 48.82 21.66
CA GLY A 1056 24.29 48.95 20.75
C GLY A 1056 23.93 49.11 19.27
N ASN A 1057 22.83 48.50 18.82
CA ASN A 1057 22.39 48.62 17.43
C ASN A 1057 21.70 49.96 17.11
N LYS A 1058 21.29 50.73 18.12
CA LYS A 1058 20.69 52.06 17.92
C LYS A 1058 21.74 53.15 17.70
N GLU A 1059 22.88 53.07 18.38
CA GLU A 1059 24.02 53.99 18.16
C GLU A 1059 24.73 53.75 16.82
N ALA A 1060 24.81 52.49 16.37
CA ALA A 1060 25.38 52.17 15.05
C ALA A 1060 24.50 52.67 13.88
N LEU A 1061 23.17 52.63 14.04
CA LEU A 1061 22.24 53.12 13.02
C LEU A 1061 22.23 54.66 12.94
N ASP A 1062 22.31 55.37 14.08
CA ASP A 1062 22.37 56.83 14.11
C ASP A 1062 23.70 57.39 13.57
N MET A 1063 24.82 56.66 13.72
CA MET A 1063 26.10 57.03 13.07
C MET A 1063 26.07 56.86 11.55
N MET A 1064 25.37 55.83 11.03
CA MET A 1064 25.25 55.62 9.57
C MET A 1064 24.34 56.65 8.89
N VAL A 1065 23.28 57.11 9.57
CA VAL A 1065 22.39 58.17 9.05
C VAL A 1065 23.08 59.54 9.02
N LYS A 1066 23.94 59.85 9.99
CA LYS A 1066 24.71 61.11 10.00
C LYS A 1066 25.77 61.16 8.88
N LYS A 1067 26.42 60.03 8.57
CA LYS A 1067 27.44 59.94 7.52
C LYS A 1067 26.86 60.02 6.11
N GLY A 1068 25.66 59.48 5.90
CA GLY A 1068 24.94 59.59 4.63
C GLY A 1068 24.35 60.98 4.33
N MET A 1069 24.26 61.88 5.32
CA MET A 1069 23.78 63.26 5.12
C MET A 1069 24.89 64.29 4.85
N GLU A 1070 26.16 63.97 5.12
CA GLU A 1070 27.30 64.84 4.74
C GLU A 1070 27.75 64.63 3.29
N ASP A 1071 27.56 63.42 2.73
CA ASP A 1071 27.91 63.10 1.32
C ASP A 1071 26.90 63.64 0.27
N LEU A 1072 25.87 64.38 0.71
CA LEU A 1072 24.82 64.96 -0.15
C LEU A 1072 24.90 66.50 -0.24
N LYS A 1073 26.01 67.11 0.18
CA LYS A 1073 26.18 68.57 0.19
C LYS A 1073 27.39 69.15 -0.56
N ASP A 1074 28.12 68.36 -1.33
CA ASP A 1074 29.14 68.84 -2.29
C ASP A 1074 28.82 68.40 -3.73
#